data_AF-A0A1V6T247-F1
#
_entry.id   AF-A0A1V6T247-F1
#
_cell.length_a   1.000
_cell.length_b   1.000
_cell.length_c   1.000
_cell.angle_alpha   90.00
_cell.angle_beta   90.00
_cell.angle_gamma   90.00
#
_symmetry.space_group_name_H-M   'P 1'
#
loop_
_entity.id
_entity.type
_entity.pdbx_description
1 polymer ?
#
loop_
_entity_poly.entity_id
_entity_poly.type
_entity_poly.pdbx_seq_one_letter_code
_entity_poly.pdbx_strand_id
1 'polypeptide(L)'
;MHRHSSGSPVADDTDDSPTRSPDDHGHSIENTDNSRSQIARHGTSFDLRRDNGSSTPRSRNSSLWRTPSSQPSNDTKAMPLGSPRLPMEASSPDGRRARQSRQRSPWSISIITTITTIAAITFLATIMRSFTERQAGHSGCGVPMMSPTFIRMLEFDTEHTRFASKYNLFLYREEGVDPYTQDNIGLNGVPVLFLPGNAGSYRQVRSLAAEASRHYYDVVRHDEDRHANGVRSLDFFMVDFNEDMAAFHGQTLLDQAEYVNEAISYILSLYHDPRRTRRDPALPDPSAVVLIGHSMGGIVARTTLTMANYQSNSVNSIITMSAPHAKPPVSFDSDIVHTYKQINDYWREAYSQTWANNNPLWHVTLISIAGGARDTVVPSDYTSISSLVPETHGFTVFTSSIPDVWIGMDHLSITWCDQFRKSIIKSLFEIIDARRPTQTKPRAERMRALKRWYLTGLEAVAERTLAQKEPNTLLTLEDNANTILAQGQRLILRQLGERHGPDVRLLPIPPQGVSGKKFTLLTDQTLSSQGNVEVLFCSVFPLNNGRSNVFSMNLDFSGGTVGSTRLACKSAPEDVIHLPASTRTSKNPFDPVPPFSYLQYDLEGLAEHQFVAIVDKANVPTKGFVIAEFSDSSDSSIRAKVGLGSLLSAGLKMRLPANRPMLTEVKIPALHSSLLDYRLKITHHTQKDQKEEIFAPLLRQSIADPHESKFFVNVDEVNVNLHGMAPFMPSPLREQAASGGVSFQLWTDPSTGSTVDVSLQVDVAGSLGELVMRYRTVFAAFPLLVVALVLRKQFQVYDETGFFIPFTDGLDRAIRSSLPLLLVAMSLLASSLATSKALPQSDDPFHWRTNSTETPLDFTKNDLLLGSQDAFFWFLVPIFGIISVGVCVLVNYVVLLLVNIFSLIYGAVHSKSGYIRREDRGNLPIFNSPTPRRRVIHTAILLILVSTIIPYQFAYMVACIVQLATSVRAQWHAKETRSTPHINFGNYAHSILILMLWILPINVLVLLVWAHNLVVHWFMPFSSHHNVLSIMPFLLLVETMTSGAMIPRINNRLNHITSMIFFAIATYSAVYGVTYAYLLHHLANILAAWFVGIYLVGNNFSPRRLWRIIDGDELPSEPGSSRHVKKKP
;
A
#
# COMPACT_ATOMS: atom_id res chain seq x y z
N MET A 1 12.52 -31.73 -24.57
CA MET A 1 13.71 -31.98 -25.42
C MET A 1 14.97 -31.96 -24.56
N HIS A 2 16.13 -32.33 -25.11
CA HIS A 2 17.29 -32.77 -24.31
C HIS A 2 18.05 -31.67 -23.54
N ARG A 3 18.75 -32.12 -22.49
CA ARG A 3 19.76 -31.40 -21.69
C ARG A 3 20.94 -30.93 -22.57
N HIS A 4 21.72 -29.96 -22.08
CA HIS A 4 23.09 -30.24 -21.62
C HIS A 4 23.65 -29.14 -20.68
N SER A 5 24.46 -29.54 -19.70
CA SER A 5 25.46 -28.72 -18.96
C SER A 5 26.84 -28.91 -19.64
N SER A 6 27.99 -28.30 -19.34
CA SER A 6 28.55 -27.44 -18.26
C SER A 6 29.82 -26.73 -18.83
N GLY A 7 30.60 -25.84 -18.18
CA GLY A 7 30.68 -25.27 -16.82
C GLY A 7 31.94 -24.37 -16.67
N SER A 8 32.35 -24.02 -15.43
CA SER A 8 33.62 -23.32 -15.09
C SER A 8 34.69 -24.34 -14.56
N PRO A 9 35.91 -24.02 -14.01
CA PRO A 9 36.31 -22.92 -13.08
C PRO A 9 37.79 -22.39 -13.17
N VAL A 10 38.25 -21.62 -12.15
CA VAL A 10 39.66 -21.23 -11.76
C VAL A 10 40.36 -20.20 -12.71
N ALA A 11 41.09 -19.13 -12.33
CA ALA A 11 41.61 -18.46 -11.09
C ALA A 11 43.16 -18.38 -11.00
N ASP A 12 43.68 -17.43 -10.19
CA ASP A 12 45.09 -17.12 -9.84
C ASP A 12 45.98 -16.56 -11.01
N ASP A 13 47.14 -15.90 -10.84
CA ASP A 13 47.66 -14.80 -9.98
C ASP A 13 49.05 -14.35 -10.55
N THR A 14 49.88 -13.36 -10.13
CA THR A 14 50.00 -12.39 -8.99
C THR A 14 50.94 -11.23 -9.39
N ASP A 15 50.82 -10.04 -8.78
CA ASP A 15 51.85 -8.97 -8.56
C ASP A 15 52.59 -8.34 -9.80
N ASP A 16 53.37 -7.24 -9.73
CA ASP A 16 54.03 -6.51 -8.62
C ASP A 16 54.19 -4.97 -8.91
N SER A 17 54.79 -4.20 -7.99
CA SER A 17 54.99 -2.72 -8.01
C SER A 17 56.51 -2.34 -7.99
N PRO A 18 57.03 -1.18 -7.49
CA PRO A 18 56.52 0.19 -7.29
C PRO A 18 57.53 1.33 -7.73
N THR A 19 57.26 2.59 -7.33
CA THR A 19 58.20 3.73 -7.00
C THR A 19 58.60 4.87 -7.98
N ARG A 20 58.21 6.09 -7.56
CA ARG A 20 58.95 7.38 -7.37
C ARG A 20 59.80 8.07 -8.48
N SER A 21 59.35 9.28 -8.84
CA SER A 21 60.03 10.62 -8.78
C SER A 21 61.52 10.70 -8.36
N PRO A 22 62.35 11.64 -8.88
CA PRO A 22 62.04 13.09 -8.89
C PRO A 22 62.59 13.93 -10.08
N ASP A 23 62.66 15.26 -9.85
CA ASP A 23 63.10 16.41 -10.66
C ASP A 23 64.54 16.27 -11.23
N ASP A 24 65.08 17.09 -12.16
CA ASP A 24 64.96 18.56 -12.31
C ASP A 24 65.38 19.12 -13.72
N HIS A 25 65.42 20.45 -13.87
CA HIS A 25 65.54 21.33 -15.05
C HIS A 25 66.66 21.13 -16.11
N GLY A 26 66.36 21.59 -17.35
CA GLY A 26 67.32 22.03 -18.38
C GLY A 26 66.66 22.92 -19.46
N HIS A 27 67.30 24.03 -19.87
CA HIS A 27 66.69 25.11 -20.70
C HIS A 27 67.45 25.47 -21.99
N SER A 28 66.73 25.81 -23.08
CA SER A 28 67.05 26.83 -24.12
C SER A 28 65.81 27.00 -25.05
N ILE A 29 65.24 28.20 -25.28
CA ILE A 29 65.58 29.24 -26.29
C ILE A 29 65.19 28.76 -27.73
N GLU A 30 64.38 29.46 -28.56
CA GLU A 30 64.10 30.91 -28.70
C GLU A 30 62.67 31.27 -29.21
N ASN A 31 62.31 32.56 -29.07
CA ASN A 31 61.26 33.45 -29.67
C ASN A 31 60.30 32.95 -30.80
N THR A 32 59.12 33.58 -31.05
CA THR A 32 58.71 34.99 -30.82
C THR A 32 57.22 35.18 -30.43
N ASP A 33 56.98 36.25 -29.65
CA ASP A 33 55.79 37.13 -29.54
C ASP A 33 54.35 36.57 -29.52
N ASN A 34 53.52 36.76 -28.48
CA ASN A 34 53.08 37.96 -27.70
C ASN A 34 51.70 38.50 -28.15
N SER A 35 50.78 38.93 -27.27
CA SER A 35 50.86 39.03 -25.80
C SER A 35 49.49 38.99 -25.08
N ARG A 36 49.54 38.46 -23.85
CA ARG A 36 48.82 38.82 -22.60
C ARG A 36 47.28 39.06 -22.61
N SER A 37 46.43 38.42 -21.79
CA SER A 37 46.47 37.96 -20.36
C SER A 37 46.19 39.08 -19.32
N GLN A 38 45.58 38.90 -18.14
CA GLN A 38 44.68 37.91 -17.48
C GLN A 38 44.55 38.37 -16.00
N ILE A 39 43.81 37.66 -15.12
CA ILE A 39 43.95 37.69 -13.62
C ILE A 39 43.48 39.01 -12.93
N ALA A 40 43.12 39.09 -11.64
CA ALA A 40 42.25 38.25 -10.80
C ALA A 40 41.79 39.05 -9.54
N ARG A 41 41.00 38.40 -8.67
CA ARG A 41 40.27 38.94 -7.50
C ARG A 41 41.12 39.59 -6.39
N HIS A 42 40.67 40.77 -5.94
CA HIS A 42 40.54 41.24 -4.54
C HIS A 42 39.32 42.21 -4.51
N GLY A 43 38.66 42.59 -3.41
CA GLY A 43 38.71 42.14 -2.01
C GLY A 43 37.75 42.97 -1.13
N THR A 44 36.81 42.32 -0.44
CA THR A 44 36.06 42.75 0.77
C THR A 44 35.69 44.24 1.03
N SER A 45 34.38 44.53 0.91
CA SER A 45 33.48 45.11 1.95
C SER A 45 33.54 46.58 2.44
N PHE A 46 32.34 47.03 2.84
CA PHE A 46 31.93 48.11 3.78
C PHE A 46 31.69 49.55 3.29
N ASP A 47 30.59 50.11 3.84
CA ASP A 47 29.95 51.37 3.53
C ASP A 47 30.72 52.63 3.98
N LEU A 48 30.45 53.78 3.32
CA LEU A 48 30.23 55.03 4.06
C LEU A 48 29.39 56.08 3.28
N ARG A 49 28.08 56.02 3.55
CA ARG A 49 27.12 57.13 3.75
C ARG A 49 27.52 58.60 3.39
N ARG A 50 26.60 59.23 2.65
CA ARG A 50 25.90 60.53 2.96
C ARG A 50 26.40 61.88 2.36
N ASP A 51 25.40 62.67 1.91
CA ASP A 51 25.27 64.15 1.89
C ASP A 51 26.34 65.01 1.13
N ASN A 52 26.02 66.15 0.50
CA ASN A 52 24.73 66.77 0.14
C ASN A 52 24.91 67.69 -1.10
N GLY A 53 23.82 68.03 -1.83
CA GLY A 53 23.89 68.94 -2.97
C GLY A 53 22.54 69.53 -3.37
N SER A 54 22.42 70.87 -3.34
CA SER A 54 21.13 71.58 -3.47
C SER A 54 20.95 72.33 -4.79
N SER A 55 19.80 72.21 -5.44
CA SER A 55 19.09 73.33 -6.10
C SER A 55 17.75 72.93 -6.78
N THR A 56 16.91 73.93 -7.01
CA THR A 56 15.69 73.96 -7.86
C THR A 56 15.86 75.17 -8.83
N PRO A 57 14.92 75.61 -9.74
CA PRO A 57 13.50 75.27 -9.89
C PRO A 57 12.83 75.31 -11.32
N ARG A 58 11.57 74.84 -11.37
CA ARG A 58 10.36 75.38 -12.08
C ARG A 58 10.34 75.85 -13.58
N SER A 59 9.42 75.19 -14.32
CA SER A 59 8.32 75.78 -15.17
C SER A 59 8.67 76.38 -16.58
N ARG A 60 7.74 76.68 -17.52
CA ARG A 60 6.25 76.83 -17.50
C ARG A 60 5.59 76.82 -18.92
N ASN A 61 4.36 76.27 -19.11
CA ASN A 61 3.32 76.63 -20.14
C ASN A 61 3.68 76.53 -21.67
N SER A 62 2.82 76.72 -22.71
CA SER A 62 1.35 76.62 -23.06
C SER A 62 1.15 77.01 -24.56
N SER A 63 0.12 76.71 -25.40
CA SER A 63 -1.07 75.81 -25.45
C SER A 63 -1.89 76.02 -26.78
N LEU A 64 -2.97 75.24 -27.02
CA LEU A 64 -4.18 75.52 -27.89
C LEU A 64 -4.19 75.32 -29.45
N TRP A 65 -4.96 74.30 -29.88
CA TRP A 65 -6.01 74.23 -30.94
C TRP A 65 -6.04 75.18 -32.17
N ARG A 66 -6.19 74.59 -33.39
CA ARG A 66 -7.19 75.01 -34.43
C ARG A 66 -7.39 74.01 -35.60
N THR A 67 -8.62 73.97 -36.11
CA THR A 67 -9.07 73.48 -37.46
C THR A 67 -9.13 74.69 -38.44
N PRO A 68 -9.49 74.62 -39.77
CA PRO A 68 -10.31 73.60 -40.48
C PRO A 68 -10.03 73.30 -41.99
N SER A 69 -10.84 72.37 -42.55
CA SER A 69 -11.44 72.27 -43.91
C SER A 69 -10.71 72.66 -45.21
N SER A 70 -10.75 71.75 -46.22
CA SER A 70 -11.07 72.09 -47.63
C SER A 70 -11.51 70.88 -48.49
N GLN A 71 -12.28 71.17 -49.55
CA GLN A 71 -12.65 70.35 -50.73
C GLN A 71 -12.17 71.12 -52.00
N PRO A 72 -12.24 70.65 -53.28
CA PRO A 72 -13.13 69.64 -53.91
C PRO A 72 -12.31 68.52 -54.63
N SER A 73 -12.52 67.96 -55.85
CA SER A 73 -13.47 68.15 -56.98
C SER A 73 -13.50 66.96 -57.98
N ASN A 74 -14.67 66.77 -58.62
CA ASN A 74 -15.02 66.57 -60.06
C ASN A 74 -13.95 66.04 -61.09
N ASP A 75 -14.31 65.35 -62.19
CA ASP A 75 -15.63 65.10 -62.81
C ASP A 75 -15.72 63.87 -63.78
N THR A 76 -16.95 63.51 -64.21
CA THR A 76 -17.35 62.62 -65.33
C THR A 76 -17.05 61.11 -65.23
N LYS A 77 -17.83 60.17 -65.80
CA LYS A 77 -19.05 60.20 -66.67
C LYS A 77 -19.95 58.97 -66.38
N ALA A 78 -21.16 58.90 -66.97
CA ALA A 78 -22.29 58.04 -66.54
C ALA A 78 -22.72 56.96 -67.60
N MET A 79 -23.73 56.06 -67.44
CA MET A 79 -24.82 56.04 -66.44
C MET A 79 -25.33 54.65 -65.90
N PRO A 80 -26.25 53.83 -66.51
CA PRO A 80 -27.32 53.21 -65.67
C PRO A 80 -27.63 51.69 -65.82
N LEU A 81 -28.61 51.24 -65.00
CA LEU A 81 -29.30 49.93 -64.84
C LEU A 81 -28.52 48.81 -64.09
N GLY A 82 -29.07 48.13 -63.07
CA GLY A 82 -30.28 48.44 -62.29
C GLY A 82 -30.92 47.25 -61.53
N SER A 83 -30.78 47.18 -60.21
CA SER A 83 -31.72 46.58 -59.21
C SER A 83 -31.07 46.52 -57.81
N PRO A 84 -31.84 46.53 -56.70
CA PRO A 84 -31.30 46.82 -55.36
C PRO A 84 -30.78 45.58 -54.61
N ARG A 85 -29.77 45.80 -53.74
CA ARG A 85 -29.42 44.90 -52.63
C ARG A 85 -29.84 45.52 -51.31
N LEU A 86 -30.48 44.73 -50.46
CA LEU A 86 -30.73 45.07 -49.06
C LEU A 86 -29.42 45.02 -48.24
N PRO A 87 -29.35 45.69 -47.07
CA PRO A 87 -28.11 45.80 -46.29
C PRO A 87 -27.62 44.44 -45.79
N MET A 88 -26.29 44.21 -45.82
CA MET A 88 -25.70 43.02 -45.22
C MET A 88 -25.57 43.24 -43.70
N GLU A 89 -26.40 42.53 -42.95
CA GLU A 89 -26.47 42.61 -41.49
C GLU A 89 -25.14 42.20 -40.83
N ALA A 90 -24.75 42.93 -39.77
CA ALA A 90 -23.43 42.80 -39.17
C ALA A 90 -23.28 41.50 -38.37
N SER A 91 -22.32 40.65 -38.75
CA SER A 91 -22.06 39.38 -38.07
C SER A 91 -21.73 39.58 -36.58
N SER A 92 -22.47 38.88 -35.69
CA SER A 92 -22.26 38.90 -34.24
C SER A 92 -20.83 38.49 -33.84
N PRO A 93 -20.32 38.95 -32.68
CA PRO A 93 -18.95 38.65 -32.24
C PRO A 93 -18.66 37.14 -32.11
N ASP A 94 -19.64 36.34 -31.71
CA ASP A 94 -19.45 34.88 -31.58
C ASP A 94 -19.35 34.16 -32.94
N GLY A 95 -19.94 34.72 -34.00
CA GLY A 95 -19.70 34.27 -35.38
C GLY A 95 -18.23 34.41 -35.82
N ARG A 96 -17.49 35.39 -35.27
CA ARG A 96 -16.04 35.52 -35.48
C ARG A 96 -15.25 34.48 -34.69
N ARG A 97 -15.64 34.20 -33.44
CA ARG A 97 -15.04 33.13 -32.61
C ARG A 97 -15.23 31.74 -33.23
N ALA A 98 -16.42 31.43 -33.73
CA ALA A 98 -16.71 30.17 -34.42
C ALA A 98 -15.91 30.00 -35.74
N ARG A 99 -15.61 31.10 -36.44
CA ARG A 99 -14.69 31.09 -37.59
C ARG A 99 -13.24 30.84 -37.20
N GLN A 100 -12.79 31.32 -36.04
CA GLN A 100 -11.43 31.05 -35.54
C GLN A 100 -11.25 29.60 -35.07
N SER A 101 -12.22 28.99 -34.38
CA SER A 101 -12.14 27.56 -34.00
C SER A 101 -12.17 26.62 -35.20
N ARG A 102 -12.76 27.03 -36.34
CA ARG A 102 -12.69 26.28 -37.61
C ARG A 102 -11.30 26.20 -38.23
N GLN A 103 -10.31 26.97 -37.76
CA GLN A 103 -8.95 26.99 -38.31
C GLN A 103 -7.87 26.44 -37.38
N ARG A 104 -8.22 25.98 -36.17
CA ARG A 104 -7.26 25.33 -35.27
C ARG A 104 -6.99 23.89 -35.69
N SER A 105 -5.71 23.56 -35.80
CA SER A 105 -5.27 22.16 -35.95
C SER A 105 -5.61 21.38 -34.68
N PRO A 106 -5.98 20.08 -34.76
CA PRO A 106 -6.13 19.25 -33.56
C PRO A 106 -4.83 19.16 -32.72
N TRP A 107 -3.69 19.49 -33.33
CA TRP A 107 -2.37 19.58 -32.69
C TRP A 107 -2.07 20.94 -32.02
N SER A 108 -2.97 21.93 -32.06
CA SER A 108 -2.69 23.24 -31.44
C SER A 108 -2.83 23.18 -29.93
N ILE A 109 -1.72 23.44 -29.22
CA ILE A 109 -1.68 23.55 -27.76
C ILE A 109 -1.91 25.01 -27.35
N SER A 110 -2.79 25.25 -26.39
CA SER A 110 -2.95 26.57 -25.74
C SER A 110 -1.84 26.80 -24.71
N ILE A 111 -1.36 28.04 -24.56
CA ILE A 111 -0.31 28.38 -23.58
C ILE A 111 -0.68 27.88 -22.16
N ILE A 112 -1.96 27.99 -21.78
CA ILE A 112 -2.44 27.47 -20.48
C ILE A 112 -2.29 25.94 -20.42
N THR A 113 -2.73 25.21 -21.45
CA THR A 113 -2.55 23.75 -21.50
C THR A 113 -1.07 23.34 -21.53
N THR A 114 -0.18 24.13 -22.13
CA THR A 114 1.27 23.87 -22.07
C THR A 114 1.78 23.99 -20.64
N ILE A 115 1.47 25.09 -19.96
CA ILE A 115 1.92 25.36 -18.58
C ILE A 115 1.37 24.29 -17.61
N THR A 116 0.08 23.96 -17.70
CA THR A 116 -0.50 22.91 -16.83
C THR A 116 0.07 21.53 -17.11
N THR A 117 0.40 21.22 -18.38
CA THR A 117 1.01 19.93 -18.74
C THR A 117 2.46 19.84 -18.27
N ILE A 118 3.24 20.92 -18.39
CA ILE A 118 4.60 20.99 -17.84
C ILE A 118 4.55 20.80 -16.31
N ALA A 119 3.69 21.53 -15.60
CA ALA A 119 3.53 21.39 -14.15
C ALA A 119 3.12 19.97 -13.75
N ALA A 120 2.16 19.37 -14.46
CA ALA A 120 1.73 17.99 -14.24
C ALA A 120 2.85 16.97 -14.47
N ILE A 121 3.65 17.14 -15.53
CA ILE A 121 4.82 16.29 -15.82
C ILE A 121 5.89 16.47 -14.73
N THR A 122 6.16 17.69 -14.26
CA THR A 122 7.13 17.89 -13.17
C THR A 122 6.66 17.27 -11.86
N PHE A 123 5.38 17.38 -11.49
CA PHE A 123 4.84 16.70 -10.31
C PHE A 123 4.87 15.18 -10.44
N LEU A 124 4.48 14.63 -11.61
CA LEU A 124 4.53 13.19 -11.83
C LEU A 124 5.97 12.66 -11.82
N ALA A 125 6.92 13.41 -12.37
CA ALA A 125 8.34 13.07 -12.36
C ALA A 125 8.96 13.15 -10.95
N THR A 126 8.61 14.14 -10.12
CA THR A 126 9.10 14.19 -8.73
C THR A 126 8.48 13.10 -7.86
N ILE A 127 7.18 12.80 -8.04
CA ILE A 127 6.51 11.68 -7.36
C ILE A 127 7.16 10.34 -7.75
N MET A 128 7.34 10.06 -9.05
CA MET A 128 7.96 8.83 -9.52
C MET A 128 9.44 8.71 -9.11
N ARG A 129 10.21 9.81 -9.18
CA ARG A 129 11.58 9.87 -8.68
C ARG A 129 11.63 9.55 -7.18
N SER A 130 10.82 10.24 -6.38
CA SER A 130 10.74 10.01 -4.94
C SER A 130 10.38 8.57 -4.60
N PHE A 131 9.36 8.00 -5.26
CA PHE A 131 8.98 6.59 -5.08
C PHE A 131 10.12 5.60 -5.43
N THR A 132 10.95 5.93 -6.42
CA THR A 132 12.09 5.09 -6.86
C THR A 132 13.32 5.26 -5.95
N GLU A 133 13.54 6.46 -5.42
CA GLU A 133 14.61 6.79 -4.47
C GLU A 133 14.21 6.55 -2.99
N ARG A 134 12.99 6.04 -2.74
CA ARG A 134 12.38 5.90 -1.42
C ARG A 134 13.16 4.94 -0.52
N GLN A 135 13.63 5.45 0.62
CA GLN A 135 14.42 4.67 1.58
C GLN A 135 13.53 3.75 2.44
N ALA A 136 13.02 2.68 1.83
CA ALA A 136 12.22 1.66 2.52
C ALA A 136 13.03 0.74 3.46
N GLY A 137 14.31 1.02 3.70
CA GLY A 137 15.23 0.18 4.48
C GLY A 137 15.99 -0.85 3.64
N HIS A 138 17.12 -1.32 4.18
CA HIS A 138 18.02 -2.28 3.51
C HIS A 138 17.43 -3.70 3.46
N SER A 139 17.88 -4.48 2.48
CA SER A 139 17.48 -5.88 2.30
C SER A 139 18.35 -6.81 3.15
N GLY A 140 17.90 -7.14 4.37
CA GLY A 140 18.64 -8.00 5.31
C GLY A 140 18.35 -9.50 5.25
N CYS A 141 17.44 -9.95 4.38
CA CYS A 141 16.95 -11.32 4.40
C CYS A 141 17.97 -12.37 3.97
N GLY A 142 18.30 -13.30 4.88
CA GLY A 142 19.07 -14.49 4.56
C GLY A 142 18.29 -15.42 3.62
N VAL A 143 19.02 -16.07 2.71
CA VAL A 143 18.46 -17.06 1.77
C VAL A 143 18.50 -18.44 2.42
N PRO A 144 17.37 -19.16 2.52
CA PRO A 144 17.31 -20.46 3.19
C PRO A 144 17.74 -21.62 2.28
N MET A 145 18.35 -22.64 2.88
CA MET A 145 18.61 -23.94 2.26
C MET A 145 17.49 -24.92 2.60
N MET A 146 17.07 -25.74 1.63
CA MET A 146 15.90 -26.62 1.70
C MET A 146 16.01 -27.75 0.65
N SER A 147 15.42 -28.91 0.92
CA SER A 147 15.35 -30.07 0.02
C SER A 147 13.89 -30.52 -0.20
N PRO A 148 13.07 -29.71 -0.91
CA PRO A 148 11.61 -29.81 -0.90
C PRO A 148 11.06 -30.94 -1.79
N THR A 149 10.40 -31.93 -1.18
CA THR A 149 9.53 -32.89 -1.85
C THR A 149 8.06 -32.50 -1.71
N PHE A 150 7.30 -32.60 -2.81
CA PHE A 150 5.88 -32.25 -2.89
C PHE A 150 5.04 -33.48 -3.26
N ILE A 151 4.31 -34.04 -2.30
CA ILE A 151 3.45 -35.22 -2.51
C ILE A 151 2.03 -34.73 -2.82
N ARG A 152 1.49 -35.03 -4.01
CA ARG A 152 0.10 -34.67 -4.38
C ARG A 152 -0.88 -35.64 -3.71
N MET A 153 -1.93 -35.11 -3.10
CA MET A 153 -3.02 -35.92 -2.54
C MET A 153 -3.94 -36.37 -3.68
N LEU A 154 -3.61 -37.50 -4.31
CA LEU A 154 -4.33 -38.00 -5.50
C LEU A 154 -5.76 -38.49 -5.22
N GLU A 155 -6.06 -38.84 -3.96
CA GLU A 155 -7.38 -39.27 -3.52
C GLU A 155 -8.30 -38.11 -3.11
N PHE A 156 -7.80 -36.88 -3.03
CA PHE A 156 -8.65 -35.70 -2.82
C PHE A 156 -9.23 -35.26 -4.16
N ASP A 157 -10.24 -35.99 -4.59
CA ASP A 157 -10.76 -36.02 -5.95
C ASP A 157 -12.19 -35.46 -6.07
N THR A 158 -12.85 -35.76 -7.19
CA THR A 158 -14.22 -35.30 -7.46
C THR A 158 -15.31 -35.94 -6.58
N GLU A 159 -15.03 -37.01 -5.84
CA GLU A 159 -15.96 -37.52 -4.82
C GLU A 159 -15.97 -36.61 -3.59
N HIS A 160 -14.85 -35.94 -3.31
CA HIS A 160 -14.66 -35.05 -2.17
C HIS A 160 -15.02 -33.60 -2.48
N THR A 161 -14.67 -33.07 -3.66
CA THR A 161 -14.97 -31.68 -4.01
C THR A 161 -15.10 -31.43 -5.50
N ARG A 162 -16.11 -30.64 -5.88
CA ARG A 162 -16.36 -30.20 -7.26
C ARG A 162 -15.19 -29.42 -7.89
N PHE A 163 -14.26 -28.92 -7.08
CA PHE A 163 -13.09 -28.16 -7.53
C PHE A 163 -11.80 -29.00 -7.64
N ALA A 164 -11.81 -30.31 -7.35
CA ALA A 164 -10.61 -31.18 -7.45
C ALA A 164 -10.07 -31.32 -8.89
N SER A 165 -10.86 -30.96 -9.89
CA SER A 165 -10.42 -30.81 -11.29
C SER A 165 -9.65 -29.51 -11.56
N LYS A 166 -9.77 -28.49 -10.70
CA LYS A 166 -9.21 -27.13 -10.86
C LYS A 166 -8.08 -26.82 -9.86
N TYR A 167 -8.21 -27.26 -8.62
CA TYR A 167 -7.27 -26.99 -7.53
C TYR A 167 -6.68 -28.29 -6.99
N ASN A 168 -5.44 -28.23 -6.49
CA ASN A 168 -4.74 -29.40 -5.94
C ASN A 168 -4.36 -29.22 -4.47
N LEU A 169 -4.29 -30.33 -3.74
CA LEU A 169 -3.73 -30.39 -2.40
C LEU A 169 -2.39 -31.15 -2.42
N PHE A 170 -1.37 -30.56 -1.82
CA PHE A 170 -0.05 -31.17 -1.66
C PHE A 170 0.35 -31.24 -0.19
N LEU A 171 1.16 -32.24 0.16
CA LEU A 171 1.86 -32.40 1.43
C LEU A 171 3.36 -32.16 1.22
N TYR A 172 3.99 -31.43 2.13
CA TYR A 172 5.42 -31.18 2.15
C TYR A 172 6.17 -32.32 2.84
N ARG A 173 7.31 -32.71 2.28
CA ARG A 173 8.32 -33.52 2.97
C ARG A 173 9.71 -32.97 2.67
N GLU A 174 10.53 -32.82 3.69
CA GLU A 174 11.93 -32.44 3.55
C GLU A 174 12.77 -33.70 3.26
N GLU A 175 13.35 -33.79 2.06
CA GLU A 175 14.12 -34.95 1.61
C GLU A 175 15.37 -35.13 2.48
N GLY A 176 15.54 -36.36 2.99
CA GLY A 176 16.60 -36.73 3.94
C GLY A 176 16.26 -36.47 5.42
N VAL A 177 15.13 -35.83 5.72
CA VAL A 177 14.71 -35.48 7.09
C VAL A 177 13.39 -36.14 7.48
N ASP A 178 12.36 -35.99 6.65
CA ASP A 178 11.03 -36.55 6.94
C ASP A 178 10.90 -38.00 6.41
N PRO A 179 10.38 -38.95 7.21
CA PRO A 179 10.19 -40.33 6.78
C PRO A 179 8.92 -40.49 5.93
N TYR A 180 9.07 -40.65 4.63
CA TYR A 180 7.99 -41.03 3.71
C TYR A 180 8.36 -42.24 2.84
N THR A 181 7.35 -43.00 2.43
CA THR A 181 7.45 -44.10 1.46
C THR A 181 6.30 -44.00 0.45
N GLN A 182 6.28 -44.89 -0.55
CA GLN A 182 5.22 -44.87 -1.56
C GLN A 182 3.85 -45.33 -1.01
N ASP A 183 3.84 -46.17 0.03
CA ASP A 183 2.62 -46.66 0.69
C ASP A 183 2.23 -45.84 1.95
N ASN A 184 3.14 -45.03 2.49
CA ASN A 184 2.90 -44.24 3.70
C ASN A 184 3.51 -42.84 3.60
N ILE A 185 2.65 -41.83 3.58
CA ILE A 185 2.98 -40.40 3.45
C ILE A 185 3.54 -39.74 4.73
N GLY A 186 3.76 -40.52 5.81
CA GLY A 186 4.53 -40.12 6.98
C GLY A 186 3.82 -39.27 8.03
N LEU A 187 2.49 -39.18 8.00
CA LEU A 187 1.72 -38.29 8.90
C LEU A 187 1.95 -38.67 10.37
N ASN A 188 2.47 -37.72 11.15
CA ASN A 188 2.82 -37.95 12.56
C ASN A 188 2.77 -36.68 13.44
N GLY A 189 2.48 -35.53 12.84
CA GLY A 189 2.52 -34.22 13.47
C GLY A 189 1.16 -33.55 13.59
N VAL A 190 1.20 -32.25 13.88
CA VAL A 190 0.04 -31.36 13.86
C VAL A 190 -0.18 -30.83 12.44
N PRO A 191 -1.41 -30.91 11.86
CA PRO A 191 -1.68 -30.42 10.52
C PRO A 191 -1.64 -28.89 10.45
N VAL A 192 -0.86 -28.37 9.49
CA VAL A 192 -0.79 -26.97 9.11
C VAL A 192 -1.17 -26.85 7.63
N LEU A 193 -2.07 -25.95 7.26
CA LEU A 193 -2.50 -25.73 5.89
C LEU A 193 -2.11 -24.34 5.38
N PHE A 194 -1.31 -24.30 4.32
CA PHE A 194 -0.89 -23.07 3.67
C PHE A 194 -1.77 -22.68 2.48
N LEU A 195 -2.15 -21.40 2.43
CA LEU A 195 -2.92 -20.77 1.36
C LEU A 195 -2.06 -19.71 0.65
N PRO A 196 -1.74 -19.88 -0.66
CA PRO A 196 -0.87 -18.96 -1.40
C PRO A 196 -1.55 -17.61 -1.75
N GLY A 197 -0.74 -16.67 -2.20
CA GLY A 197 -1.19 -15.34 -2.64
C GLY A 197 -1.90 -15.31 -4.01
N ASN A 198 -2.31 -14.11 -4.43
CA ASN A 198 -2.87 -13.87 -5.76
C ASN A 198 -1.85 -14.22 -6.86
N ALA A 199 -2.21 -15.09 -7.80
CA ALA A 199 -1.27 -15.69 -8.76
C ALA A 199 -0.03 -16.32 -8.08
N GLY A 200 -0.21 -16.84 -6.86
CA GLY A 200 0.82 -17.52 -6.09
C GLY A 200 0.74 -19.04 -6.24
N SER A 201 1.90 -19.67 -6.37
CA SER A 201 2.03 -21.13 -6.30
C SER A 201 2.11 -21.61 -4.85
N TYR A 202 1.54 -22.78 -4.56
CA TYR A 202 1.71 -23.54 -3.30
C TYR A 202 3.16 -23.58 -2.79
N ARG A 203 4.13 -23.55 -3.71
CA ARG A 203 5.57 -23.56 -3.46
C ARG A 203 6.08 -22.37 -2.63
N GLN A 204 5.27 -21.34 -2.39
CA GLN A 204 5.63 -20.20 -1.54
C GLN A 204 5.99 -20.61 -0.10
N VAL A 205 5.37 -21.65 0.48
CA VAL A 205 5.61 -22.06 1.88
C VAL A 205 6.86 -22.90 2.12
N ARG A 206 7.53 -23.37 1.06
CA ARG A 206 8.64 -24.34 1.14
C ARG A 206 9.72 -24.00 2.17
N SER A 207 10.03 -22.72 2.36
CA SER A 207 11.05 -22.26 3.31
C SER A 207 10.60 -22.39 4.77
N LEU A 208 9.31 -22.18 5.05
CA LEU A 208 8.68 -22.39 6.36
C LEU A 208 8.58 -23.89 6.66
N ALA A 209 8.10 -24.68 5.70
CA ALA A 209 7.96 -26.13 5.86
C ALA A 209 9.33 -26.83 6.07
N ALA A 210 10.36 -26.43 5.31
CA ALA A 210 11.74 -26.90 5.53
C ALA A 210 12.26 -26.58 6.93
N GLU A 211 11.96 -25.39 7.47
CA GLU A 211 12.35 -25.05 8.85
C GLU A 211 11.58 -25.88 9.88
N ALA A 212 10.30 -26.19 9.63
CA ALA A 212 9.50 -27.02 10.51
C ALA A 212 10.05 -28.44 10.64
N SER A 213 10.31 -29.12 9.50
CA SER A 213 10.89 -30.46 9.48
C SER A 213 12.28 -30.48 10.13
N ARG A 214 13.18 -29.56 9.73
CA ARG A 214 14.56 -29.50 10.25
C ARG A 214 14.60 -29.12 11.73
N HIS A 215 13.91 -28.07 12.15
CA HIS A 215 13.92 -27.66 13.57
C HIS A 215 13.31 -28.75 14.48
N TYR A 216 12.33 -29.50 14.00
CA TYR A 216 11.85 -30.68 14.73
C TYR A 216 12.92 -31.77 14.85
N TYR A 217 13.59 -32.10 13.75
CA TYR A 217 14.61 -33.16 13.67
C TYR A 217 15.93 -32.82 14.41
N ASP A 218 16.38 -31.58 14.34
CA ASP A 218 17.66 -31.14 14.91
C ASP A 218 17.53 -30.71 16.38
N VAL A 219 16.35 -30.24 16.81
CA VAL A 219 16.14 -29.66 18.15
C VAL A 219 14.97 -30.31 18.89
N VAL A 220 13.73 -30.15 18.41
CA VAL A 220 12.54 -30.41 19.24
C VAL A 220 12.38 -31.89 19.61
N ARG A 221 12.77 -32.85 18.75
CA ARG A 221 12.69 -34.29 19.09
C ARG A 221 13.67 -34.74 20.18
N HIS A 222 14.68 -33.92 20.50
CA HIS A 222 15.71 -34.21 21.51
C HIS A 222 15.42 -33.51 22.85
N ASP A 223 14.33 -32.75 22.93
CA ASP A 223 13.84 -32.07 24.12
C ASP A 223 12.71 -32.90 24.74
N GLU A 224 13.05 -33.75 25.71
CA GLU A 224 12.09 -34.68 26.34
C GLU A 224 10.96 -33.93 27.07
N ASP A 225 11.24 -32.77 27.67
CA ASP A 225 10.24 -31.94 28.34
C ASP A 225 9.21 -31.38 27.36
N ARG A 226 9.63 -30.89 26.18
CA ARG A 226 8.70 -30.51 25.10
C ARG A 226 7.91 -31.72 24.61
N HIS A 227 8.55 -32.87 24.47
CA HIS A 227 7.88 -34.08 23.99
C HIS A 227 6.81 -34.58 24.97
N ALA A 228 7.09 -34.56 26.28
CA ALA A 228 6.12 -34.84 27.35
C ALA A 228 5.01 -33.77 27.43
N ASN A 229 5.34 -32.51 27.11
CA ASN A 229 4.37 -31.43 26.97
C ASN A 229 3.53 -31.46 25.68
N GLY A 230 3.61 -32.53 24.89
CA GLY A 230 2.75 -32.74 23.73
C GLY A 230 3.24 -32.05 22.45
N VAL A 231 4.47 -31.52 22.42
CA VAL A 231 5.04 -30.97 21.18
C VAL A 231 5.40 -32.13 20.24
N ARG A 232 5.02 -32.02 18.98
CA ARG A 232 5.27 -32.99 17.88
C ARG A 232 5.68 -32.22 16.62
N SER A 233 5.97 -32.94 15.54
CA SER A 233 6.22 -32.40 14.19
C SER A 233 5.05 -31.55 13.68
N LEU A 234 5.29 -30.78 12.61
CA LEU A 234 4.26 -30.03 11.88
C LEU A 234 4.12 -30.61 10.47
N ASP A 235 2.96 -31.17 10.15
CA ASP A 235 2.66 -31.69 8.82
C ASP A 235 2.14 -30.55 7.93
N PHE A 236 3.00 -30.02 7.06
CA PHE A 236 2.68 -28.89 6.18
C PHE A 236 1.95 -29.35 4.91
N PHE A 237 0.63 -29.20 4.91
CA PHE A 237 -0.20 -29.21 3.72
C PHE A 237 -0.21 -27.83 3.05
N MET A 238 -0.43 -27.81 1.74
CA MET A 238 -0.45 -26.57 0.94
C MET A 238 -1.42 -26.70 -0.23
N VAL A 239 -2.24 -25.66 -0.41
CA VAL A 239 -3.19 -25.59 -1.52
C VAL A 239 -2.54 -24.98 -2.75
N ASP A 240 -2.79 -25.59 -3.89
CA ASP A 240 -2.49 -25.08 -5.21
C ASP A 240 -3.77 -24.57 -5.87
N PHE A 241 -3.94 -23.25 -5.86
CA PHE A 241 -5.02 -22.58 -6.58
C PHE A 241 -4.73 -22.40 -8.08
N ASN A 242 -3.71 -23.08 -8.64
CA ASN A 242 -3.30 -22.99 -10.04
C ASN A 242 -3.11 -21.51 -10.52
N GLU A 243 -2.49 -20.71 -9.64
CA GLU A 243 -2.18 -19.29 -9.85
C GLU A 243 -3.41 -18.42 -10.20
N ASP A 244 -4.61 -18.78 -9.71
CA ASP A 244 -5.84 -17.99 -9.82
C ASP A 244 -5.67 -16.54 -9.28
N MET A 245 -6.28 -15.58 -9.99
CA MET A 245 -6.14 -14.14 -9.72
C MET A 245 -7.22 -13.57 -8.77
N ALA A 246 -7.27 -14.11 -7.55
CA ALA A 246 -8.28 -13.77 -6.53
C ALA A 246 -8.35 -12.27 -6.14
N ALA A 247 -7.33 -11.45 -6.42
CA ALA A 247 -7.34 -10.01 -6.10
C ALA A 247 -8.24 -9.17 -7.04
N PHE A 248 -8.72 -9.75 -8.15
CA PHE A 248 -9.49 -9.02 -9.18
C PHE A 248 -10.92 -9.52 -9.39
N HIS A 249 -11.37 -10.54 -8.64
CA HIS A 249 -12.67 -11.18 -8.87
C HIS A 249 -13.24 -11.81 -7.59
N GLY A 250 -14.42 -11.36 -7.14
CA GLY A 250 -15.03 -11.80 -5.88
C GLY A 250 -15.32 -13.29 -5.79
N GLN A 251 -15.99 -13.87 -6.79
CA GLN A 251 -16.38 -15.29 -6.75
C GLN A 251 -15.16 -16.23 -6.67
N THR A 252 -14.02 -15.87 -7.26
CA THR A 252 -12.78 -16.68 -7.15
C THR A 252 -12.35 -16.86 -5.69
N LEU A 253 -12.54 -15.84 -4.84
CA LEU A 253 -12.24 -15.94 -3.40
C LEU A 253 -13.17 -16.93 -2.69
N LEU A 254 -14.45 -16.96 -3.08
CA LEU A 254 -15.47 -17.87 -2.53
C LEU A 254 -15.21 -19.32 -2.98
N ASP A 255 -14.91 -19.54 -4.26
CA ASP A 255 -14.52 -20.86 -4.79
C ASP A 255 -13.28 -21.42 -4.06
N GLN A 256 -12.29 -20.56 -3.80
CA GLN A 256 -11.09 -20.92 -3.04
C GLN A 256 -11.43 -21.26 -1.58
N ALA A 257 -12.31 -20.50 -0.93
CA ALA A 257 -12.73 -20.75 0.45
C ALA A 257 -13.54 -22.04 0.61
N GLU A 258 -14.44 -22.35 -0.34
CA GLU A 258 -15.20 -23.60 -0.36
C GLU A 258 -14.26 -24.81 -0.46
N TYR A 259 -13.32 -24.79 -1.42
CA TYR A 259 -12.32 -25.86 -1.58
C TYR A 259 -11.43 -26.04 -0.36
N VAL A 260 -11.05 -24.95 0.32
CA VAL A 260 -10.22 -25.03 1.54
C VAL A 260 -10.98 -25.71 2.69
N ASN A 261 -12.29 -25.50 2.83
CA ASN A 261 -13.08 -26.21 3.84
C ASN A 261 -13.16 -27.72 3.55
N GLU A 262 -13.36 -28.12 2.30
CA GLU A 262 -13.30 -29.55 1.93
C GLU A 262 -11.90 -30.14 2.12
N ALA A 263 -10.84 -29.35 1.83
CA ALA A 263 -9.46 -29.76 2.05
C ALA A 263 -9.15 -29.94 3.55
N ILE A 264 -9.68 -29.09 4.43
CA ILE A 264 -9.60 -29.24 5.89
C ILE A 264 -10.29 -30.54 6.32
N SER A 265 -11.52 -30.79 5.85
CA SER A 265 -12.25 -32.03 6.14
C SER A 265 -11.47 -33.28 5.73
N TYR A 266 -10.94 -33.29 4.49
CA TYR A 266 -10.10 -34.37 3.98
C TYR A 266 -8.80 -34.55 4.79
N ILE A 267 -8.09 -33.46 5.12
CA ILE A 267 -6.88 -33.51 5.96
C ILE A 267 -7.19 -34.15 7.31
N LEU A 268 -8.29 -33.78 7.97
CA LEU A 268 -8.67 -34.39 9.25
C LEU A 268 -8.98 -35.90 9.09
N SER A 269 -9.69 -36.29 8.02
CA SER A 269 -9.95 -37.71 7.74
C SER A 269 -8.69 -38.55 7.48
N LEU A 270 -7.62 -37.97 6.93
CA LEU A 270 -6.33 -38.67 6.76
C LEU A 270 -5.71 -39.11 8.09
N TYR A 271 -5.96 -38.39 9.18
CA TYR A 271 -5.44 -38.77 10.50
C TYR A 271 -6.23 -39.90 11.16
N HIS A 272 -7.52 -40.05 10.82
CA HIS A 272 -8.39 -41.11 11.34
C HIS A 272 -8.14 -42.50 10.71
N ASP A 273 -7.30 -42.63 9.67
CA ASP A 273 -6.89 -43.94 9.11
C ASP A 273 -5.56 -44.43 9.74
N PRO A 274 -5.57 -45.47 10.59
CA PRO A 274 -4.36 -45.98 11.26
C PRO A 274 -3.30 -46.56 10.33
N ARG A 275 -3.60 -46.71 9.02
CA ARG A 275 -2.64 -47.16 8.01
C ARG A 275 -1.81 -45.99 7.46
N ARG A 276 -2.31 -44.75 7.58
CA ARG A 276 -1.70 -43.53 7.03
C ARG A 276 -0.95 -42.72 8.07
N THR A 277 -1.39 -42.79 9.33
CA THR A 277 -0.67 -42.19 10.45
C THR A 277 0.40 -43.12 11.00
N ARG A 278 1.53 -42.53 11.38
CA ARG A 278 2.55 -43.14 12.24
C ARG A 278 2.56 -42.43 13.60
N ARG A 279 1.37 -42.11 14.09
CA ARG A 279 1.15 -41.38 15.35
C ARG A 279 1.15 -42.34 16.53
N ASP A 280 1.55 -41.83 17.69
CA ASP A 280 1.39 -42.49 18.98
C ASP A 280 -0.12 -42.73 19.29
N PRO A 281 -0.57 -44.00 19.46
CA PRO A 281 -1.97 -44.31 19.76
C PRO A 281 -2.50 -43.75 21.09
N ALA A 282 -1.63 -43.22 21.96
CA ALA A 282 -2.04 -42.53 23.18
C ALA A 282 -2.46 -41.07 22.96
N LEU A 283 -2.25 -40.51 21.76
CA LEU A 283 -2.62 -39.13 21.42
C LEU A 283 -3.98 -39.07 20.69
N PRO A 284 -4.84 -38.07 20.97
CA PRO A 284 -6.09 -37.89 20.24
C PRO A 284 -5.86 -37.36 18.82
N ASP A 285 -6.70 -37.82 17.89
CA ASP A 285 -6.71 -37.36 16.51
C ASP A 285 -6.97 -35.84 16.39
N PRO A 286 -6.50 -35.19 15.30
CA PRO A 286 -6.81 -33.80 15.04
C PRO A 286 -8.30 -33.58 14.83
N SER A 287 -8.85 -32.57 15.49
CA SER A 287 -10.16 -31.98 15.21
C SER A 287 -10.04 -30.56 14.64
N ALA A 288 -8.81 -30.09 14.38
CA ALA A 288 -8.53 -28.74 13.90
C ALA A 288 -7.18 -28.64 13.17
N VAL A 289 -7.08 -27.65 12.27
CA VAL A 289 -5.91 -27.32 11.45
C VAL A 289 -5.47 -25.88 11.71
N VAL A 290 -4.15 -25.63 11.67
CA VAL A 290 -3.57 -24.27 11.73
C VAL A 290 -3.48 -23.71 10.31
N LEU A 291 -4.05 -22.52 10.05
CA LEU A 291 -3.98 -21.89 8.74
C LEU A 291 -2.83 -20.87 8.66
N ILE A 292 -2.10 -20.88 7.54
CA ILE A 292 -1.09 -19.87 7.20
C ILE A 292 -1.42 -19.28 5.82
N GLY A 293 -1.74 -17.99 5.76
CA GLY A 293 -2.15 -17.33 4.52
C GLY A 293 -1.20 -16.22 4.07
N HIS A 294 -0.67 -16.31 2.85
CA HIS A 294 0.09 -15.21 2.22
C HIS A 294 -0.83 -14.34 1.37
N SER A 295 -0.70 -13.01 1.47
CA SER A 295 -1.42 -12.06 0.60
C SER A 295 -2.94 -12.35 0.58
N MET A 296 -3.56 -12.49 -0.60
CA MET A 296 -4.97 -12.88 -0.74
C MET A 296 -5.33 -14.22 -0.06
N GLY A 297 -4.40 -15.16 0.09
CA GLY A 297 -4.63 -16.41 0.84
C GLY A 297 -4.95 -16.18 2.32
N GLY A 298 -4.47 -15.08 2.91
CA GLY A 298 -4.88 -14.64 4.25
C GLY A 298 -6.33 -14.14 4.32
N ILE A 299 -6.91 -13.72 3.18
CA ILE A 299 -8.32 -13.36 3.06
C ILE A 299 -9.17 -14.62 2.84
N VAL A 300 -8.70 -15.57 2.01
CA VAL A 300 -9.32 -16.90 1.90
C VAL A 300 -9.43 -17.57 3.28
N ALA A 301 -8.36 -17.53 4.09
CA ALA A 301 -8.35 -18.05 5.46
C ALA A 301 -9.37 -17.40 6.43
N ARG A 302 -9.88 -16.20 6.11
CA ARG A 302 -10.98 -15.54 6.86
C ARG A 302 -12.36 -15.82 6.25
N THR A 303 -12.39 -16.09 4.94
CA THR A 303 -13.59 -16.38 4.15
C THR A 303 -14.09 -17.80 4.40
N THR A 304 -13.18 -18.77 4.60
CA THR A 304 -13.51 -20.14 5.00
C THR A 304 -14.50 -20.20 6.15
N LEU A 305 -14.27 -19.39 7.20
CA LEU A 305 -15.11 -19.31 8.40
C LEU A 305 -16.51 -18.70 8.17
N THR A 306 -16.76 -18.13 7.00
CA THR A 306 -18.06 -17.55 6.60
C THR A 306 -18.83 -18.44 5.60
N MET A 307 -18.23 -19.53 5.11
CA MET A 307 -18.86 -20.43 4.14
C MET A 307 -19.74 -21.48 4.84
N ALA A 308 -20.84 -21.87 4.17
CA ALA A 308 -21.81 -22.82 4.73
C ALA A 308 -21.27 -24.25 4.94
N ASN A 309 -20.15 -24.62 4.29
CA ASN A 309 -19.46 -25.89 4.49
C ASN A 309 -18.39 -25.86 5.60
N TYR A 310 -18.28 -24.77 6.37
CA TYR A 310 -17.31 -24.68 7.46
C TYR A 310 -17.68 -25.59 8.64
N GLN A 311 -16.83 -26.57 8.93
CA GLN A 311 -16.94 -27.39 10.13
C GLN A 311 -16.53 -26.58 11.37
N SER A 312 -17.45 -26.38 12.31
CA SER A 312 -17.21 -25.55 13.49
C SER A 312 -16.03 -26.06 14.34
N ASN A 313 -15.14 -25.15 14.76
CA ASN A 313 -13.89 -25.41 15.47
C ASN A 313 -12.78 -26.15 14.67
N SER A 314 -12.99 -26.47 13.38
CA SER A 314 -11.95 -27.07 12.52
C SER A 314 -10.78 -26.14 12.22
N VAL A 315 -10.94 -24.84 12.44
CA VAL A 315 -9.86 -23.84 12.43
C VAL A 315 -9.84 -23.12 13.78
N ASN A 316 -8.66 -23.03 14.39
CA ASN A 316 -8.49 -22.36 15.68
C ASN A 316 -7.34 -21.32 15.70
N SER A 317 -6.41 -21.37 14.75
CA SER A 317 -5.26 -20.48 14.67
C SER A 317 -5.01 -20.11 13.21
N ILE A 318 -4.87 -18.81 12.95
CA ILE A 318 -4.64 -18.24 11.62
C ILE A 318 -3.48 -17.25 11.74
N ILE A 319 -2.44 -17.44 10.94
CA ILE A 319 -1.32 -16.50 10.80
C ILE A 319 -1.31 -16.00 9.35
N THR A 320 -1.25 -14.69 9.16
CA THR A 320 -1.29 -14.08 7.82
C THR A 320 -0.11 -13.16 7.55
N MET A 321 0.37 -13.14 6.30
CA MET A 321 1.58 -12.43 5.88
C MET A 321 1.27 -11.51 4.70
N SER A 322 1.42 -10.19 4.87
CA SER A 322 1.02 -9.15 3.90
C SER A 322 -0.42 -9.27 3.37
N ALA A 323 -1.34 -9.77 4.19
CA ALA A 323 -2.74 -9.98 3.82
C ALA A 323 -3.58 -8.70 4.00
N PRO A 324 -4.27 -8.19 2.97
CA PRO A 324 -4.96 -6.89 2.98
C PRO A 324 -6.33 -6.94 3.71
N HIS A 325 -6.36 -7.22 5.01
CA HIS A 325 -7.59 -7.46 5.77
C HIS A 325 -8.62 -6.32 5.78
N ALA A 326 -8.17 -5.07 5.78
CA ALA A 326 -9.06 -3.92 5.94
C ALA A 326 -9.87 -3.61 4.68
N LYS A 327 -9.22 -3.61 3.50
CA LYS A 327 -9.82 -3.27 2.19
C LYS A 327 -9.11 -3.99 1.03
N PRO A 328 -9.83 -4.30 -0.07
CA PRO A 328 -9.24 -4.97 -1.22
C PRO A 328 -8.16 -4.09 -1.87
N PRO A 329 -7.07 -4.67 -2.40
CA PRO A 329 -6.00 -3.91 -3.06
C PRO A 329 -6.47 -3.07 -4.26
N VAL A 330 -7.56 -3.50 -4.93
CA VAL A 330 -8.14 -2.92 -6.14
C VAL A 330 -9.67 -3.16 -6.12
N SER A 331 -10.47 -2.21 -6.61
CA SER A 331 -11.95 -2.22 -6.55
C SER A 331 -12.63 -2.04 -7.92
N PHE A 332 -12.09 -2.73 -8.94
CA PHE A 332 -12.61 -2.72 -10.32
C PHE A 332 -13.74 -3.74 -10.58
N ASP A 333 -13.97 -4.64 -9.64
CA ASP A 333 -15.07 -5.61 -9.61
C ASP A 333 -16.06 -5.25 -8.49
N SER A 334 -17.35 -5.52 -8.67
CA SER A 334 -18.37 -5.32 -7.64
C SER A 334 -18.23 -6.34 -6.52
N ASP A 335 -17.94 -7.58 -6.90
CA ASP A 335 -18.18 -8.74 -6.06
C ASP A 335 -17.04 -8.88 -5.04
N ILE A 336 -15.80 -8.52 -5.41
CA ILE A 336 -14.68 -8.41 -4.46
C ILE A 336 -14.96 -7.37 -3.36
N VAL A 337 -15.60 -6.25 -3.69
CA VAL A 337 -15.96 -5.21 -2.69
C VAL A 337 -17.09 -5.71 -1.77
N HIS A 338 -18.11 -6.35 -2.34
CA HIS A 338 -19.22 -6.93 -1.58
C HIS A 338 -18.76 -8.06 -0.65
N THR A 339 -17.92 -8.96 -1.16
CA THR A 339 -17.36 -10.09 -0.39
C THR A 339 -16.50 -9.60 0.76
N TYR A 340 -15.64 -8.58 0.55
CA TYR A 340 -14.90 -7.95 1.65
C TYR A 340 -15.82 -7.30 2.71
N LYS A 341 -16.93 -6.67 2.30
CA LYS A 341 -17.93 -6.14 3.24
C LYS A 341 -18.53 -7.27 4.07
N GLN A 342 -19.01 -8.35 3.45
CA GLN A 342 -19.57 -9.52 4.13
C GLN A 342 -18.59 -10.15 5.13
N ILE A 343 -17.34 -10.39 4.73
CA ILE A 343 -16.32 -10.99 5.61
C ILE A 343 -16.01 -10.05 6.78
N ASN A 344 -15.85 -8.74 6.54
CA ASN A 344 -15.53 -7.80 7.61
C ASN A 344 -16.71 -7.56 8.56
N ASP A 345 -17.94 -7.55 8.06
CA ASP A 345 -19.13 -7.36 8.89
C ASP A 345 -19.44 -8.62 9.72
N TYR A 346 -19.29 -9.84 9.19
CA TYR A 346 -19.38 -11.09 9.98
C TYR A 346 -18.35 -11.14 11.12
N TRP A 347 -17.09 -10.78 10.82
CA TRP A 347 -16.04 -10.75 11.85
C TRP A 347 -16.32 -9.70 12.94
N ARG A 348 -16.87 -8.53 12.58
CA ARG A 348 -17.32 -7.52 13.56
C ARG A 348 -18.50 -8.02 14.41
N GLU A 349 -19.52 -8.59 13.78
CA GLU A 349 -20.74 -9.07 14.44
C GLU A 349 -20.45 -10.22 15.42
N ALA A 350 -19.49 -11.09 15.09
CA ALA A 350 -19.04 -12.15 15.98
C ALA A 350 -18.43 -11.59 17.29
N TYR A 351 -17.67 -10.50 17.21
CA TYR A 351 -17.04 -9.86 18.38
C TYR A 351 -17.91 -8.79 19.07
N SER A 352 -19.04 -8.36 18.48
CA SER A 352 -20.03 -7.51 19.16
C SER A 352 -21.02 -8.30 20.03
N GLN A 353 -21.03 -9.64 19.96
CA GLN A 353 -21.86 -10.48 20.82
C GLN A 353 -21.52 -10.31 22.30
N THR A 354 -22.53 -10.01 23.12
CA THR A 354 -22.39 -9.80 24.58
C THR A 354 -22.04 -11.06 25.37
N TRP A 355 -22.33 -12.25 24.83
CA TRP A 355 -22.05 -13.54 25.45
C TRP A 355 -21.05 -14.35 24.62
N ALA A 356 -19.96 -14.80 25.26
CA ALA A 356 -18.90 -15.57 24.60
C ALA A 356 -19.41 -16.84 23.88
N ASN A 357 -20.44 -17.50 24.41
CA ASN A 357 -21.04 -18.71 23.82
C ASN A 357 -21.75 -18.44 22.48
N ASN A 358 -22.11 -17.19 22.18
CA ASN A 358 -22.75 -16.80 20.92
C ASN A 358 -21.73 -16.39 19.84
N ASN A 359 -20.44 -16.30 20.19
CA ASN A 359 -19.39 -15.87 19.27
C ASN A 359 -18.77 -17.10 18.56
N PRO A 360 -19.02 -17.34 17.25
CA PRO A 360 -18.47 -18.48 16.52
C PRO A 360 -16.93 -18.43 16.35
N LEU A 361 -16.31 -17.27 16.61
CA LEU A 361 -14.88 -17.03 16.53
C LEU A 361 -14.17 -17.03 17.90
N TRP A 362 -14.87 -17.33 19.01
CA TRP A 362 -14.31 -17.30 20.38
C TRP A 362 -13.02 -18.12 20.57
N HIS A 363 -12.87 -19.24 19.85
CA HIS A 363 -11.69 -20.11 19.87
C HIS A 363 -10.63 -19.76 18.81
N VAL A 364 -10.93 -18.84 17.88
CA VAL A 364 -10.06 -18.45 16.78
C VAL A 364 -9.04 -17.40 17.25
N THR A 365 -7.79 -17.60 16.86
CA THR A 365 -6.73 -16.58 16.95
C THR A 365 -6.33 -16.13 15.55
N LEU A 366 -6.28 -14.82 15.29
CA LEU A 366 -5.80 -14.24 14.03
C LEU A 366 -4.61 -13.30 14.27
N ILE A 367 -3.43 -13.64 13.74
CA ILE A 367 -2.29 -12.72 13.69
C ILE A 367 -2.10 -12.20 12.26
N SER A 368 -1.91 -10.90 12.11
CA SER A 368 -1.56 -10.25 10.85
C SER A 368 -0.13 -9.70 10.90
N ILE A 369 0.72 -10.13 9.96
CA ILE A 369 2.13 -9.76 9.91
C ILE A 369 2.40 -8.98 8.62
N ALA A 370 2.83 -7.73 8.77
CA ALA A 370 3.07 -6.79 7.69
C ALA A 370 4.57 -6.67 7.34
N GLY A 371 4.92 -6.69 6.05
CA GLY A 371 6.29 -6.43 5.61
C GLY A 371 6.75 -4.97 5.82
N GLY A 372 5.80 -4.03 5.98
CA GLY A 372 6.09 -2.61 6.17
C GLY A 372 6.37 -1.88 4.85
N ALA A 373 7.33 -0.96 4.87
CA ALA A 373 7.52 0.02 3.79
C ALA A 373 8.00 -0.60 2.46
N ARG A 374 8.61 -1.80 2.49
CA ARG A 374 9.12 -2.50 1.30
C ARG A 374 8.04 -3.24 0.51
N ASP A 375 6.84 -3.40 1.06
CA ASP A 375 5.71 -3.96 0.30
C ASP A 375 5.18 -2.91 -0.70
N THR A 376 5.42 -3.15 -1.98
CA THR A 376 4.95 -2.32 -3.11
C THR A 376 3.80 -2.96 -3.89
N VAL A 377 3.21 -4.04 -3.35
CA VAL A 377 2.03 -4.71 -3.93
C VAL A 377 0.79 -4.35 -3.11
N VAL A 378 0.89 -4.46 -1.78
CA VAL A 378 -0.16 -4.13 -0.82
C VAL A 378 0.33 -3.01 0.10
N PRO A 379 -0.40 -1.88 0.23
CA PRO A 379 -0.10 -0.89 1.26
C PRO A 379 -0.20 -1.56 2.64
N SER A 380 0.92 -1.63 3.39
CA SER A 380 0.97 -2.37 4.65
C SER A 380 -0.07 -1.91 5.68
N ASP A 381 -0.55 -0.66 5.61
CA ASP A 381 -1.62 -0.14 6.45
C ASP A 381 -2.94 -0.96 6.30
N TYR A 382 -3.22 -1.47 5.08
CA TYR A 382 -4.42 -2.29 4.79
C TYR A 382 -4.36 -3.68 5.43
N THR A 383 -3.22 -4.09 5.99
CA THR A 383 -3.08 -5.37 6.71
C THR A 383 -3.55 -5.29 8.17
N SER A 384 -3.91 -4.09 8.67
CA SER A 384 -4.40 -3.91 10.04
C SER A 384 -5.73 -4.64 10.27
N ILE A 385 -5.82 -5.35 11.40
CA ILE A 385 -7.05 -5.97 11.90
C ILE A 385 -7.67 -5.22 13.09
N SER A 386 -7.16 -4.03 13.47
CA SER A 386 -7.63 -3.31 14.67
C SER A 386 -9.04 -2.73 14.58
N SER A 387 -9.67 -2.79 13.39
CA SER A 387 -11.10 -2.51 13.15
C SER A 387 -11.99 -3.76 13.04
N LEU A 388 -11.43 -4.95 13.29
CA LEU A 388 -12.01 -6.26 13.00
C LEU A 388 -11.86 -7.29 14.13
N VAL A 389 -10.76 -7.25 14.88
CA VAL A 389 -10.43 -8.26 15.91
C VAL A 389 -9.88 -7.57 17.18
N PRO A 390 -10.35 -7.93 18.39
CA PRO A 390 -9.82 -7.40 19.64
C PRO A 390 -8.46 -8.02 20.02
N GLU A 391 -7.64 -7.28 20.78
CA GLU A 391 -6.31 -7.66 21.30
C GLU A 391 -6.25 -8.98 22.11
N THR A 392 -7.40 -9.55 22.44
CA THR A 392 -7.59 -10.83 23.14
C THR A 392 -7.71 -12.05 22.21
N HIS A 393 -7.93 -11.81 20.91
CA HIS A 393 -8.08 -12.83 19.86
C HIS A 393 -7.11 -12.59 18.69
N GLY A 394 -6.58 -11.38 18.51
CA GLY A 394 -5.62 -11.09 17.45
C GLY A 394 -4.89 -9.77 17.62
N PHE A 395 -3.85 -9.57 16.82
CA PHE A 395 -3.18 -8.28 16.64
C PHE A 395 -2.49 -8.22 15.28
N THR A 396 -2.19 -6.99 14.81
CA THR A 396 -1.27 -6.75 13.70
C THR A 396 0.11 -6.42 14.24
N VAL A 397 1.16 -6.80 13.52
CA VAL A 397 2.57 -6.52 13.85
C VAL A 397 3.41 -6.41 12.57
N PHE A 398 4.49 -5.64 12.60
CA PHE A 398 5.40 -5.47 11.46
C PHE A 398 6.65 -6.34 11.60
N THR A 399 7.18 -6.89 10.51
CA THR A 399 8.38 -7.75 10.53
C THR A 399 9.62 -7.08 11.10
N SER A 400 9.70 -5.74 11.05
CA SER A 400 10.75 -4.92 11.71
C SER A 400 10.65 -4.86 13.24
N SER A 401 9.52 -5.29 13.80
CA SER A 401 9.23 -5.28 15.24
C SER A 401 9.61 -6.58 15.93
N ILE A 402 9.67 -7.67 15.15
CA ILE A 402 9.88 -9.02 15.66
C ILE A 402 11.34 -9.14 16.17
N PRO A 403 11.54 -9.58 17.44
CA PRO A 403 12.88 -9.83 17.99
C PRO A 403 13.71 -10.77 17.10
N ASP A 404 15.01 -10.56 17.05
CA ASP A 404 15.98 -11.30 16.23
C ASP A 404 15.72 -11.28 14.71
N VAL A 405 14.77 -10.45 14.24
CA VAL A 405 14.44 -10.26 12.82
C VAL A 405 14.76 -8.82 12.39
N TRP A 406 14.09 -7.82 12.97
CA TRP A 406 14.31 -6.38 12.72
C TRP A 406 14.38 -5.91 11.24
N ILE A 407 13.84 -6.70 10.29
CA ILE A 407 13.89 -6.44 8.84
C ILE A 407 12.50 -6.06 8.33
N GLY A 408 12.39 -4.93 7.63
CA GLY A 408 11.25 -4.65 6.75
C GLY A 408 11.33 -5.53 5.50
N MET A 409 10.22 -6.11 5.06
CA MET A 409 10.16 -7.11 3.98
C MET A 409 9.29 -6.63 2.83
N ASP A 410 9.65 -7.05 1.62
CA ASP A 410 8.79 -6.89 0.45
C ASP A 410 7.75 -8.02 0.39
N HIS A 411 6.79 -7.88 -0.53
CA HIS A 411 5.64 -8.78 -0.65
C HIS A 411 6.02 -10.26 -0.88
N LEU A 412 7.23 -10.54 -1.38
CA LEU A 412 7.69 -11.90 -1.67
C LEU A 412 8.74 -12.38 -0.66
N SER A 413 9.63 -11.52 -0.16
CA SER A 413 10.63 -11.93 0.84
C SER A 413 10.03 -12.39 2.17
N ILE A 414 8.83 -11.91 2.53
CA ILE A 414 8.11 -12.35 3.73
C ILE A 414 7.83 -13.86 3.77
N THR A 415 7.78 -14.58 2.64
CA THR A 415 7.54 -16.05 2.65
C THR A 415 8.81 -16.90 2.78
N TRP A 416 10.00 -16.33 2.59
CA TRP A 416 11.26 -17.09 2.55
C TRP A 416 12.41 -16.55 3.40
N CYS A 417 12.34 -15.32 3.92
CA CYS A 417 13.39 -14.69 4.72
C CYS A 417 13.84 -15.56 5.91
N ASP A 418 15.13 -15.92 5.98
CA ASP A 418 15.61 -16.93 6.92
C ASP A 418 15.43 -16.57 8.41
N GLN A 419 15.65 -15.31 8.78
CA GLN A 419 15.44 -14.85 10.16
C GLN A 419 13.96 -14.97 10.57
N PHE A 420 13.05 -14.57 9.69
CA PHE A 420 11.61 -14.52 9.97
C PHE A 420 10.95 -15.91 9.94
N ARG A 421 11.29 -16.77 8.97
CA ARG A 421 10.75 -18.15 8.92
C ARG A 421 11.08 -18.91 10.22
N LYS A 422 12.25 -18.67 10.81
CA LYS A 422 12.68 -19.21 12.10
C LYS A 422 11.82 -18.73 13.26
N SER A 423 11.48 -17.43 13.32
CA SER A 423 10.56 -16.90 14.33
C SER A 423 9.16 -17.49 14.20
N ILE A 424 8.61 -17.56 12.97
CA ILE A 424 7.30 -18.19 12.72
C ILE A 424 7.30 -19.66 13.19
N ILE A 425 8.24 -20.48 12.73
CA ILE A 425 8.23 -21.91 13.07
C ILE A 425 8.45 -22.16 14.57
N LYS A 426 9.35 -21.44 15.24
CA LYS A 426 9.53 -21.55 16.70
C LYS A 426 8.26 -21.15 17.46
N SER A 427 7.57 -20.09 17.01
CA SER A 427 6.29 -19.69 17.58
C SER A 427 5.16 -20.72 17.36
N LEU A 428 5.18 -21.48 16.25
CA LEU A 428 4.25 -22.59 16.02
C LEU A 428 4.49 -23.74 17.00
N PHE A 429 5.74 -24.16 17.20
CA PHE A 429 6.08 -25.19 18.19
C PHE A 429 5.72 -24.76 19.63
N GLU A 430 5.67 -23.46 19.93
CA GLU A 430 5.24 -22.95 21.23
C GLU A 430 3.70 -22.93 21.41
N ILE A 431 2.89 -22.92 20.34
CA ILE A 431 1.41 -22.91 20.46
C ILE A 431 0.75 -24.27 20.29
N ILE A 432 1.46 -25.31 19.82
CA ILE A 432 0.88 -26.66 19.69
C ILE A 432 0.81 -27.42 21.02
N ASP A 433 -0.15 -28.34 21.11
CA ASP A 433 -0.30 -29.35 22.16
C ASP A 433 -1.04 -30.57 21.58
N ALA A 434 -0.29 -31.56 21.12
CA ALA A 434 -0.80 -32.75 20.43
C ALA A 434 -1.52 -33.74 21.37
N ARG A 435 -1.59 -33.46 22.69
CA ARG A 435 -2.41 -34.20 23.67
C ARG A 435 -3.87 -33.73 23.67
N ARG A 436 -4.19 -32.66 22.94
CA ARG A 436 -5.55 -32.12 22.77
C ARG A 436 -6.03 -32.41 21.35
N PRO A 437 -7.32 -32.75 21.13
CA PRO A 437 -7.83 -32.95 19.77
C PRO A 437 -7.70 -31.68 18.91
N THR A 438 -7.80 -30.50 19.52
CA THR A 438 -7.57 -29.20 18.87
C THR A 438 -6.12 -28.97 18.41
N GLN A 439 -5.18 -29.83 18.78
CA GLN A 439 -3.73 -29.79 18.47
C GLN A 439 -2.98 -28.51 18.91
N THR A 440 -3.66 -27.53 19.50
CA THR A 440 -3.08 -26.29 20.04
C THR A 440 -3.47 -26.04 21.49
N LYS A 441 -2.62 -25.30 22.20
CA LYS A 441 -2.88 -24.73 23.53
C LYS A 441 -4.15 -23.84 23.53
N PRO A 442 -4.78 -23.59 24.70
CA PRO A 442 -5.90 -22.65 24.84
C PRO A 442 -5.59 -21.24 24.31
N ARG A 443 -6.60 -20.53 23.79
CA ARG A 443 -6.47 -19.20 23.16
C ARG A 443 -5.60 -18.23 23.96
N ALA A 444 -5.82 -18.11 25.27
CA ALA A 444 -5.08 -17.17 26.11
C ALA A 444 -3.57 -17.48 26.17
N GLU A 445 -3.19 -18.75 26.27
CA GLU A 445 -1.79 -19.19 26.25
C GLU A 445 -1.16 -18.95 24.88
N ARG A 446 -1.87 -19.26 23.78
CA ARG A 446 -1.39 -18.95 22.42
C ARG A 446 -1.17 -17.45 22.24
N MET A 447 -2.10 -16.61 22.69
CA MET A 447 -1.96 -15.15 22.60
C MET A 447 -0.78 -14.62 23.41
N ARG A 448 -0.51 -15.18 24.59
CA ARG A 448 0.70 -14.86 25.38
C ARG A 448 1.98 -15.26 24.63
N ALA A 449 2.04 -16.48 24.09
CA ALA A 449 3.17 -16.98 23.31
C ALA A 449 3.42 -16.15 22.05
N LEU A 450 2.38 -15.87 21.24
CA LEU A 450 2.49 -15.10 20.00
C LEU A 450 2.87 -13.64 20.27
N LYS A 451 2.38 -13.03 21.36
CA LYS A 451 2.85 -11.71 21.81
C LYS A 451 4.33 -11.73 22.19
N ARG A 452 4.79 -12.75 22.94
CA ARG A 452 6.22 -12.92 23.30
C ARG A 452 7.13 -13.15 22.08
N TRP A 453 6.66 -13.85 21.05
CA TRP A 453 7.44 -14.14 19.85
C TRP A 453 7.51 -12.99 18.83
N TYR A 454 6.49 -12.13 18.75
CA TYR A 454 6.39 -11.11 17.69
C TYR A 454 6.47 -9.65 18.17
N LEU A 455 6.14 -9.36 19.44
CA LEU A 455 6.29 -8.02 20.02
C LEU A 455 7.66 -7.88 20.69
N THR A 456 8.10 -6.65 20.95
CA THR A 456 9.43 -6.40 21.53
C THR A 456 9.51 -6.67 23.03
N GLY A 457 8.37 -6.75 23.74
CA GLY A 457 8.33 -6.80 25.19
C GLY A 457 8.45 -5.44 25.87
N LEU A 458 8.42 -4.34 25.08
CA LEU A 458 8.37 -2.94 25.53
C LEU A 458 6.95 -2.34 25.40
N GLU A 459 6.01 -3.07 24.82
CA GLU A 459 4.61 -2.69 24.65
C GLU A 459 3.85 -2.80 25.99
N ALA A 460 2.88 -1.93 26.23
CA ALA A 460 2.06 -1.95 27.45
C ALA A 460 1.16 -3.21 27.60
N VAL A 461 1.17 -4.10 26.60
CA VAL A 461 0.43 -5.37 26.55
C VAL A 461 1.35 -6.57 26.84
N ALA A 462 2.64 -6.34 27.10
CA ALA A 462 3.60 -7.38 27.48
C ALA A 462 3.46 -7.75 28.97
N GLU A 463 3.04 -8.98 29.25
CA GLU A 463 3.02 -9.52 30.61
C GLU A 463 4.44 -9.83 31.11
N ARG A 464 4.73 -9.50 32.39
CA ARG A 464 6.00 -9.84 33.07
C ARG A 464 5.80 -11.08 33.94
N THR A 465 6.75 -12.02 33.91
CA THR A 465 6.69 -13.28 34.68
C THR A 465 7.19 -13.13 36.12
N LEU A 466 8.00 -12.10 36.44
CA LEU A 466 8.61 -11.91 37.77
C LEU A 466 7.61 -11.97 38.95
N ALA A 467 6.44 -11.36 38.80
CA ALA A 467 5.41 -11.33 39.85
C ALA A 467 4.72 -12.69 40.06
N GLN A 468 4.74 -13.58 39.07
CA GLN A 468 4.08 -14.89 39.11
C GLN A 468 5.01 -16.00 39.64
N LYS A 469 6.28 -15.69 39.90
CA LYS A 469 7.31 -16.66 40.31
C LYS A 469 7.54 -16.66 41.82
N GLU A 470 7.78 -17.84 42.36
CA GLU A 470 8.30 -18.05 43.71
C GLU A 470 9.82 -17.80 43.75
N PRO A 471 10.40 -17.40 44.90
CA PRO A 471 11.84 -17.20 45.03
C PRO A 471 12.60 -18.52 44.90
N ASN A 472 13.41 -18.63 43.86
CA ASN A 472 14.11 -19.85 43.46
C ASN A 472 15.56 -19.92 43.95
N THR A 473 16.15 -18.78 44.32
CA THR A 473 17.56 -18.64 44.69
C THR A 473 17.71 -17.99 46.06
N LEU A 474 18.50 -18.61 46.95
CA LEU A 474 19.00 -17.97 48.16
C LEU A 474 20.39 -17.37 47.88
N LEU A 475 20.57 -16.09 48.18
CA LEU A 475 21.83 -15.37 48.02
C LEU A 475 22.36 -15.00 49.42
N THR A 476 23.58 -15.41 49.77
CA THR A 476 24.21 -15.08 51.06
C THR A 476 25.51 -14.30 50.86
N LEU A 477 25.61 -13.16 51.55
CA LEU A 477 26.65 -12.15 51.36
C LEU A 477 27.34 -11.82 52.69
N GLU A 478 28.61 -11.44 52.63
CA GLU A 478 29.36 -10.92 53.78
C GLU A 478 28.84 -9.52 54.18
N ASP A 479 28.84 -9.19 55.48
CA ASP A 479 28.35 -7.91 56.02
C ASP A 479 29.20 -6.67 55.64
N ASN A 480 30.25 -6.82 54.82
CA ASN A 480 31.12 -5.73 54.39
C ASN A 480 30.41 -4.79 53.38
N ALA A 481 30.16 -3.54 53.80
CA ALA A 481 29.25 -2.58 53.17
C ALA A 481 29.61 -2.05 51.76
N ASN A 482 30.55 -2.67 51.04
CA ASN A 482 30.98 -2.25 49.69
C ASN A 482 30.18 -2.88 48.53
N THR A 483 29.17 -3.71 48.84
CA THR A 483 28.28 -4.36 47.86
C THR A 483 27.02 -3.53 47.54
N ILE A 484 26.54 -2.71 48.48
CA ILE A 484 25.32 -1.91 48.36
C ILE A 484 25.63 -0.53 47.77
N LEU A 485 24.93 -0.16 46.70
CA LEU A 485 25.01 1.18 46.09
C LEU A 485 24.08 2.17 46.80
N ALA A 486 24.41 3.46 46.74
CA ALA A 486 23.54 4.50 47.27
C ALA A 486 22.21 4.57 46.47
N GLN A 487 21.12 4.97 47.13
CA GLN A 487 19.81 5.04 46.48
C GLN A 487 19.81 6.05 45.32
N GLY A 488 19.45 5.59 44.12
CA GLY A 488 19.51 6.40 42.89
C GLY A 488 20.89 6.47 42.23
N GLN A 489 21.91 5.79 42.78
CA GLN A 489 23.20 5.65 42.13
C GLN A 489 23.11 4.64 40.97
N ARG A 490 23.55 5.05 39.79
CA ARG A 490 23.70 4.19 38.60
C ARG A 490 24.90 3.25 38.77
N LEU A 491 24.72 1.96 38.50
CA LEU A 491 25.82 1.03 38.27
C LEU A 491 26.32 1.17 36.83
N ILE A 492 27.64 1.22 36.67
CA ILE A 492 28.32 1.15 35.36
C ILE A 492 29.52 0.22 35.50
N LEU A 493 29.46 -0.94 34.85
CA LEU A 493 30.59 -1.84 34.62
C LEU A 493 31.02 -1.68 33.15
N ARG A 494 32.33 -1.52 32.91
CA ARG A 494 32.93 -1.38 31.56
C ARG A 494 33.79 -2.58 31.14
N GLN A 495 34.09 -3.45 32.09
CA GLN A 495 34.68 -4.78 31.96
C GLN A 495 34.05 -5.65 33.06
N LEU A 496 34.15 -6.97 32.92
CA LEU A 496 33.67 -7.95 33.89
C LEU A 496 34.84 -8.77 34.42
N GLY A 497 34.81 -9.19 35.67
CA GLY A 497 35.91 -9.93 36.31
C GLY A 497 37.13 -9.08 36.67
N GLU A 498 36.94 -7.79 36.98
CA GLU A 498 37.99 -6.94 37.57
C GLU A 498 38.40 -7.40 38.99
N ARG A 499 37.50 -8.09 39.69
CA ARG A 499 37.75 -8.70 41.01
C ARG A 499 38.02 -10.19 40.87
N HIS A 500 38.82 -10.75 41.79
CA HIS A 500 39.03 -12.20 41.85
C HIS A 500 37.84 -12.88 42.53
N GLY A 501 37.09 -13.65 41.75
CA GLY A 501 35.82 -14.24 42.18
C GLY A 501 34.62 -13.32 41.92
N PRO A 502 33.39 -13.85 42.09
CA PRO A 502 32.17 -13.17 41.67
C PRO A 502 31.88 -11.89 42.48
N ASP A 503 31.66 -10.77 41.79
CA ASP A 503 31.29 -9.48 42.39
C ASP A 503 29.77 -9.31 42.41
N VAL A 504 29.20 -9.03 43.59
CA VAL A 504 27.75 -8.84 43.76
C VAL A 504 27.46 -7.38 44.10
N ARG A 505 26.62 -6.74 43.30
CA ARG A 505 26.26 -5.34 43.44
C ARG A 505 24.76 -5.19 43.66
N LEU A 506 24.37 -4.69 44.82
CA LEU A 506 22.99 -4.50 45.24
C LEU A 506 22.56 -3.05 44.96
N LEU A 507 21.55 -2.88 44.11
CA LEU A 507 20.87 -1.61 43.91
C LEU A 507 19.61 -1.59 44.80
N PRO A 508 19.50 -0.69 45.80
CA PRO A 508 18.31 -0.61 46.64
C PRO A 508 17.11 -0.07 45.87
N ILE A 509 15.97 -0.76 45.98
CA ILE A 509 14.71 -0.38 45.34
C ILE A 509 14.11 0.83 46.09
N PRO A 510 13.68 1.91 45.40
CA PRO A 510 13.06 3.06 46.06
C PRO A 510 11.80 2.69 46.87
N PRO A 511 11.55 3.35 48.02
CA PRO A 511 10.41 3.01 48.87
C PRO A 511 9.08 3.33 48.19
N GLN A 512 8.07 2.53 48.53
CA GLN A 512 6.70 2.68 48.01
C GLN A 512 6.14 4.07 48.34
N GLY A 513 5.50 4.72 47.36
CA GLY A 513 5.00 6.08 47.45
C GLY A 513 5.71 7.08 46.53
N VAL A 514 6.93 6.79 46.05
CA VAL A 514 7.61 7.59 45.02
C VAL A 514 7.09 7.22 43.63
N SER A 515 5.94 7.77 43.25
CA SER A 515 5.28 7.50 41.96
C SER A 515 6.16 7.88 40.77
N GLY A 516 6.32 6.96 39.82
CA GLY A 516 6.95 7.24 38.51
C GLY A 516 8.39 6.76 38.33
N LYS A 517 9.01 6.07 39.30
CA LYS A 517 10.33 5.45 39.07
C LYS A 517 10.25 4.18 38.23
N LYS A 518 11.26 3.99 37.37
CA LYS A 518 11.45 2.81 36.52
C LYS A 518 12.86 2.26 36.71
N PHE A 519 12.98 0.95 36.84
CA PHE A 519 14.25 0.25 36.77
C PHE A 519 14.58 -0.07 35.31
N THR A 520 15.82 0.20 34.89
CA THR A 520 16.33 -0.16 33.57
C THR A 520 17.73 -0.74 33.67
N LEU A 521 18.01 -1.80 32.92
CA LEU A 521 19.32 -2.43 32.81
C LEU A 521 19.62 -2.80 31.35
N LEU A 522 20.84 -2.53 30.88
CA LEU A 522 21.35 -2.85 29.54
C LEU A 522 22.73 -3.51 29.65
N THR A 523 22.96 -4.58 28.89
CA THR A 523 24.25 -5.27 28.80
C THR A 523 24.43 -5.93 27.42
N ASP A 524 25.68 -6.14 27.01
CA ASP A 524 26.06 -6.98 25.85
C ASP A 524 26.19 -8.48 26.19
N GLN A 525 26.05 -8.86 27.46
CA GLN A 525 26.08 -10.25 27.91
C GLN A 525 24.69 -10.91 27.85
N THR A 526 24.66 -12.24 27.87
CA THR A 526 23.40 -13.02 27.99
C THR A 526 22.99 -13.15 29.46
N LEU A 527 21.80 -12.61 29.79
CA LEU A 527 21.24 -12.63 31.14
C LEU A 527 20.61 -13.99 31.49
N SER A 528 21.46 -14.99 31.68
CA SER A 528 21.07 -16.37 32.00
C SER A 528 21.87 -16.93 33.18
N SER A 529 21.38 -18.00 33.81
CA SER A 529 22.09 -18.67 34.92
C SER A 529 23.48 -19.22 34.51
N GLN A 530 23.66 -19.53 33.22
CA GLN A 530 24.92 -19.96 32.61
C GLN A 530 25.78 -18.81 32.03
N GLY A 531 25.26 -17.58 32.02
CA GLY A 531 25.96 -16.41 31.47
C GLY A 531 26.91 -15.75 32.47
N ASN A 532 27.75 -14.84 31.97
CA ASN A 532 28.70 -14.07 32.79
C ASN A 532 28.01 -13.12 33.79
N VAL A 533 26.75 -12.73 33.54
CA VAL A 533 26.00 -11.78 34.36
C VAL A 533 24.63 -12.37 34.69
N GLU A 534 24.27 -12.41 35.98
CA GLU A 534 22.92 -12.78 36.44
C GLU A 534 22.28 -11.61 37.21
N VAL A 535 20.96 -11.44 37.01
CA VAL A 535 20.16 -10.39 37.64
C VAL A 535 19.07 -11.04 38.49
N LEU A 536 19.07 -10.72 39.77
CA LEU A 536 18.20 -11.33 40.79
C LEU A 536 17.42 -10.24 41.53
N PHE A 537 16.12 -10.44 41.70
CA PHE A 537 15.24 -9.54 42.46
C PHE A 537 15.05 -10.10 43.85
N CYS A 538 15.47 -9.37 44.89
CA CYS A 538 15.80 -9.92 46.20
C CYS A 538 15.09 -9.21 47.36
N SER A 539 14.72 -9.98 48.39
CA SER A 539 14.16 -9.53 49.67
C SER A 539 14.92 -10.17 50.84
N VAL A 540 14.99 -9.49 52.00
CA VAL A 540 15.70 -10.00 53.18
C VAL A 540 14.99 -11.22 53.76
N PHE A 541 15.72 -12.33 53.90
CA PHE A 541 15.21 -13.59 54.42
C PHE A 541 15.65 -13.79 55.88
N PRO A 542 14.72 -13.89 56.86
CA PRO A 542 15.05 -13.93 58.28
C PRO A 542 15.72 -15.24 58.71
N LEU A 543 16.62 -15.15 59.68
CA LEU A 543 17.35 -16.27 60.29
C LEU A 543 16.46 -17.12 61.22
N ASN A 544 15.57 -17.93 60.63
CA ASN A 544 14.86 -19.00 61.34
C ASN A 544 15.52 -20.37 61.06
N ASN A 545 15.86 -21.10 62.13
CA ASN A 545 16.59 -22.36 62.05
C ASN A 545 15.82 -23.46 61.29
N GLY A 546 16.49 -24.13 60.35
CA GLY A 546 16.13 -25.49 59.91
C GLY A 546 15.35 -25.67 58.61
N ARG A 547 15.22 -24.67 57.73
CA ARG A 547 14.56 -24.84 56.41
C ARG A 547 15.38 -24.30 55.22
N SER A 548 16.50 -24.95 54.93
CA SER A 548 17.31 -24.74 53.73
C SER A 548 16.70 -25.33 52.45
N ASN A 549 15.86 -26.36 52.57
CA ASN A 549 15.42 -27.20 51.46
C ASN A 549 14.25 -26.62 50.64
N VAL A 550 14.12 -25.29 50.58
CA VAL A 550 13.05 -24.58 49.86
C VAL A 550 13.55 -23.97 48.54
N PHE A 551 14.83 -23.61 48.48
CA PHE A 551 15.42 -22.93 47.31
C PHE A 551 16.11 -23.94 46.38
N SER A 552 15.94 -23.74 45.07
CA SER A 552 16.54 -24.59 44.03
C SER A 552 18.04 -24.32 43.83
N MET A 553 18.49 -23.11 44.14
CA MET A 553 19.88 -22.68 44.05
C MET A 553 20.28 -21.90 45.31
N ASN A 554 21.49 -22.14 45.80
CA ASN A 554 22.10 -21.39 46.89
C ASN A 554 23.42 -20.79 46.38
N LEU A 555 23.52 -19.45 46.37
CA LEU A 555 24.71 -18.70 45.99
C LEU A 555 25.33 -18.11 47.26
N ASP A 556 26.39 -18.73 47.76
CA ASP A 556 27.08 -18.29 48.97
C ASP A 556 28.41 -17.61 48.66
N PHE A 557 28.49 -16.33 49.01
CA PHE A 557 29.66 -15.47 48.88
C PHE A 557 30.13 -14.93 50.25
N SER A 558 29.63 -15.49 51.36
CA SER A 558 29.95 -15.05 52.73
C SER A 558 31.34 -15.46 53.24
N GLY A 559 32.03 -16.37 52.52
CA GLY A 559 33.29 -16.97 52.96
C GLY A 559 33.16 -17.83 54.24
N GLY A 560 31.94 -18.17 54.67
CA GLY A 560 31.68 -18.87 55.94
C GLY A 560 31.71 -17.97 57.18
N THR A 561 31.61 -16.64 57.02
CA THR A 561 31.58 -15.71 58.15
C THR A 561 30.23 -15.73 58.90
N VAL A 562 30.29 -15.51 60.21
CA VAL A 562 29.14 -15.68 61.13
C VAL A 562 28.13 -14.53 61.05
N GLY A 563 28.55 -13.38 60.50
CA GLY A 563 27.66 -12.29 60.07
C GLY A 563 27.51 -12.32 58.56
N SER A 564 26.40 -12.88 58.08
CA SER A 564 26.07 -12.92 56.65
C SER A 564 24.61 -12.59 56.39
N THR A 565 24.38 -11.57 55.57
CA THR A 565 23.05 -11.20 55.10
C THR A 565 22.52 -12.25 54.13
N ARG A 566 21.26 -12.68 54.33
CA ARG A 566 20.59 -13.69 53.51
C ARG A 566 19.41 -13.06 52.78
N LEU A 567 19.38 -13.25 51.46
CA LEU A 567 18.36 -12.69 50.59
C LEU A 567 17.66 -13.83 49.83
N ALA A 568 16.33 -13.86 49.91
CA ALA A 568 15.51 -14.72 49.05
C ALA A 568 15.25 -13.98 47.74
N CYS A 569 15.59 -14.60 46.61
CA CYS A 569 15.62 -13.94 45.31
C CYS A 569 14.85 -14.72 44.23
N LYS A 570 14.27 -13.96 43.29
CA LYS A 570 13.66 -14.45 42.05
C LYS A 570 14.58 -14.13 40.87
N SER A 571 14.83 -15.09 39.99
CA SER A 571 15.44 -14.84 38.66
C SER A 571 14.36 -14.73 37.56
N ALA A 572 14.53 -13.79 36.63
CA ALA A 572 13.57 -13.53 35.55
C ALA A 572 14.24 -13.46 34.15
N PRO A 573 14.95 -14.51 33.70
CA PRO A 573 15.57 -14.55 32.37
C PRO A 573 14.54 -14.54 31.22
N GLU A 574 13.27 -14.85 31.52
CA GLU A 574 12.18 -14.83 30.55
C GLU A 574 11.62 -13.44 30.23
N ASP A 575 11.87 -12.46 31.11
CA ASP A 575 11.40 -11.08 30.96
C ASP A 575 12.43 -10.20 30.22
N VAL A 576 13.55 -10.81 29.79
CA VAL A 576 14.64 -10.18 29.02
C VAL A 576 14.17 -9.81 27.62
N ILE A 577 14.50 -8.59 27.22
CA ILE A 577 14.19 -7.99 25.92
C ILE A 577 15.47 -7.98 25.08
N HIS A 578 15.41 -8.52 23.87
CA HIS A 578 16.51 -8.40 22.92
C HIS A 578 16.44 -7.05 22.21
N LEU A 579 17.54 -6.28 22.25
CA LEU A 579 17.73 -5.06 21.46
C LEU A 579 18.88 -5.26 20.46
N PRO A 580 18.78 -4.75 19.23
CA PRO A 580 19.85 -4.92 18.25
C PRO A 580 21.14 -4.20 18.69
N ALA A 581 22.28 -4.86 18.51
CA ALA A 581 23.56 -4.40 19.04
C ALA A 581 24.06 -3.11 18.35
N SER A 582 24.01 -2.00 19.09
CA SER A 582 24.40 -0.68 18.59
C SER A 582 25.83 -0.34 19.00
N THR A 583 26.76 -0.50 18.06
CA THR A 583 28.20 -0.23 18.21
C THR A 583 28.64 0.77 17.15
N ARG A 584 29.82 1.38 17.33
CA ARG A 584 30.39 2.33 16.36
C ARG A 584 30.65 1.74 14.96
N THR A 585 30.60 0.41 14.81
CA THR A 585 30.75 -0.30 13.53
C THR A 585 29.46 -0.95 13.01
N SER A 586 28.37 -0.96 13.80
CA SER A 586 27.06 -1.48 13.37
C SER A 586 26.48 -0.64 12.23
N LYS A 587 25.81 -1.29 11.25
CA LYS A 587 25.20 -0.61 10.09
C LYS A 587 23.70 -0.88 9.97
N ASN A 588 23.25 -2.06 10.35
CA ASN A 588 21.84 -2.46 10.35
C ASN A 588 21.48 -3.10 11.70
N PRO A 589 20.21 -3.01 12.15
CA PRO A 589 19.79 -3.71 13.36
C PRO A 589 19.85 -5.24 13.23
N PHE A 590 19.85 -5.76 12.01
CA PHE A 590 19.86 -7.19 11.68
C PHE A 590 21.25 -7.74 11.30
N ASP A 591 22.32 -6.97 11.50
CA ASP A 591 23.70 -7.47 11.32
C ASP A 591 23.92 -8.67 12.29
N PRO A 592 24.65 -9.74 11.90
CA PRO A 592 24.72 -11.01 12.64
C PRO A 592 25.65 -10.95 13.87
N VAL A 593 25.28 -10.13 14.85
CA VAL A 593 25.97 -9.85 16.11
C VAL A 593 25.03 -10.22 17.26
N PRO A 594 25.53 -10.79 18.39
CA PRO A 594 24.68 -11.05 19.55
C PRO A 594 23.95 -9.78 20.02
N PRO A 595 22.62 -9.82 20.25
CA PRO A 595 21.86 -8.64 20.66
C PRO A 595 22.19 -8.24 22.10
N PHE A 596 21.92 -6.98 22.44
CA PHE A 596 21.98 -6.50 23.81
C PHE A 596 20.80 -7.06 24.61
N SER A 597 21.07 -7.55 25.82
CA SER A 597 20.04 -7.91 26.79
C SER A 597 19.56 -6.66 27.53
N TYR A 598 18.26 -6.41 27.51
CA TYR A 598 17.61 -5.29 28.19
C TYR A 598 16.55 -5.77 29.18
N LEU A 599 16.45 -5.12 30.33
CA LEU A 599 15.39 -5.31 31.32
C LEU A 599 14.76 -3.97 31.69
N GLN A 600 13.42 -3.95 31.78
CA GLN A 600 12.66 -2.77 32.20
C GLN A 600 11.47 -3.18 33.08
N TYR A 601 11.40 -2.59 34.27
CA TYR A 601 10.31 -2.75 35.23
C TYR A 601 9.88 -1.40 35.79
N ASP A 602 8.58 -1.20 35.94
CA ASP A 602 8.03 -0.06 36.66
C ASP A 602 8.01 -0.37 38.16
N LEU A 603 8.16 0.63 39.03
CA LEU A 603 8.34 0.42 40.49
C LEU A 603 7.23 -0.44 41.13
N GLU A 604 6.00 -0.32 40.62
CA GLU A 604 4.85 -1.14 41.03
C GLU A 604 5.09 -2.65 40.86
N GLY A 605 5.74 -3.05 39.76
CA GLY A 605 6.09 -4.45 39.50
C GLY A 605 7.28 -4.98 40.31
N LEU A 606 7.97 -4.10 41.06
CA LEU A 606 9.08 -4.45 41.95
C LEU A 606 8.71 -4.35 43.44
N ALA A 607 7.46 -4.00 43.78
CA ALA A 607 7.03 -3.64 45.13
C ALA A 607 7.25 -4.71 46.21
N GLU A 608 7.38 -6.00 45.84
CA GLU A 608 7.70 -7.12 46.74
C GLU A 608 9.18 -7.20 47.16
N HIS A 609 10.07 -6.51 46.45
CA HIS A 609 11.53 -6.67 46.55
C HIS A 609 12.20 -5.43 47.15
N GLN A 610 13.36 -5.62 47.79
CA GLN A 610 14.12 -4.57 48.46
C GLN A 610 15.40 -4.21 47.70
N PHE A 611 15.98 -5.17 46.96
CA PHE A 611 17.21 -4.98 46.20
C PHE A 611 17.09 -5.63 44.82
N VAL A 612 17.74 -5.03 43.82
CA VAL A 612 18.13 -5.73 42.59
C VAL A 612 19.61 -6.08 42.74
N ALA A 613 19.92 -7.38 42.80
CA ALA A 613 21.28 -7.89 42.83
C ALA A 613 21.76 -8.17 41.42
N ILE A 614 22.93 -7.63 41.07
CA ILE A 614 23.63 -7.90 39.82
C ILE A 614 24.89 -8.68 40.19
N VAL A 615 25.01 -9.89 39.68
CA VAL A 615 26.10 -10.83 39.97
C VAL A 615 26.98 -10.93 38.74
N ASP A 616 28.20 -10.42 38.82
CA ASP A 616 29.27 -10.72 37.88
C ASP A 616 29.89 -12.08 38.24
N LYS A 617 29.89 -13.01 37.30
CA LYS A 617 30.43 -14.37 37.44
C LYS A 617 31.76 -14.57 36.72
N ALA A 618 32.30 -13.53 36.05
CA ALA A 618 33.55 -13.64 35.31
C ALA A 618 34.73 -13.72 36.28
N ASN A 619 35.45 -14.84 36.28
CA ASN A 619 36.67 -15.02 37.09
C ASN A 619 37.94 -14.42 36.45
N VAL A 620 37.81 -13.79 35.28
CA VAL A 620 38.90 -13.22 34.47
C VAL A 620 38.40 -11.93 33.82
N PRO A 621 39.23 -10.86 33.72
CA PRO A 621 38.91 -9.66 32.97
C PRO A 621 38.43 -9.95 31.54
N THR A 622 37.13 -9.76 31.32
CA THR A 622 36.43 -10.03 30.06
C THR A 622 35.78 -8.75 29.53
N LYS A 623 35.70 -8.66 28.19
CA LYS A 623 35.02 -7.55 27.53
C LYS A 623 33.51 -7.75 27.64
N GLY A 624 32.87 -6.85 28.38
CA GLY A 624 31.44 -6.76 28.55
C GLY A 624 31.08 -5.52 29.34
N PHE A 625 29.86 -5.02 29.19
CA PHE A 625 29.37 -3.88 29.97
C PHE A 625 28.04 -4.16 30.64
N VAL A 626 27.79 -3.51 31.78
CA VAL A 626 26.48 -3.50 32.44
C VAL A 626 26.18 -2.07 32.89
N ILE A 627 25.06 -1.53 32.44
CA ILE A 627 24.53 -0.25 32.91
C ILE A 627 23.18 -0.54 33.58
N ALA A 628 23.00 -0.14 34.84
CA ALA A 628 21.75 -0.33 35.56
C ALA A 628 21.41 0.89 36.42
N GLU A 629 20.15 1.34 36.39
CA GLU A 629 19.69 2.50 37.14
C GLU A 629 18.19 2.48 37.47
N PHE A 630 17.82 3.30 38.46
CA PHE A 630 16.45 3.74 38.68
C PHE A 630 16.32 5.18 38.18
N SER A 631 15.45 5.42 37.20
CA SER A 631 15.19 6.75 36.63
C SER A 631 13.76 7.22 36.91
N ASP A 632 13.57 8.54 36.95
CA ASP A 632 12.26 9.18 37.12
C ASP A 632 11.54 9.32 35.76
N SER A 633 10.24 9.00 35.71
CA SER A 633 9.45 9.02 34.47
C SER A 633 9.29 10.41 33.84
N SER A 634 9.45 11.48 34.62
CA SER A 634 9.50 12.86 34.11
C SER A 634 10.71 13.12 33.21
N ASP A 635 11.81 12.46 33.54
CA ASP A 635 13.13 12.71 32.95
C ASP A 635 13.42 11.71 31.83
N SER A 636 12.81 10.52 31.91
CA SER A 636 12.83 9.52 30.85
C SER A 636 11.67 9.64 29.85
N SER A 637 10.60 10.43 30.07
CA SER A 637 9.49 10.58 29.10
C SER A 637 9.07 12.03 28.82
N ILE A 638 9.29 12.47 27.57
CA ILE A 638 9.09 13.83 27.09
C ILE A 638 7.93 13.85 26.09
N ARG A 639 6.79 14.46 26.45
CA ARG A 639 5.62 14.61 25.55
C ARG A 639 5.66 15.94 24.81
N ALA A 640 6.03 15.92 23.53
CA ALA A 640 6.10 17.10 22.67
C ALA A 640 4.68 17.63 22.33
N LYS A 641 4.35 18.84 22.79
CA LYS A 641 3.07 19.51 22.51
C LYS A 641 3.14 20.36 21.23
N VAL A 642 3.48 19.74 20.10
CA VAL A 642 3.59 20.41 18.79
C VAL A 642 2.49 19.91 17.85
N GLY A 643 1.77 20.83 17.20
CA GLY A 643 0.76 20.51 16.18
C GLY A 643 1.38 20.40 14.78
N LEU A 644 0.75 19.62 13.90
CA LEU A 644 1.29 19.26 12.57
C LEU A 644 1.75 20.47 11.74
N GLY A 645 0.98 21.56 11.69
CA GLY A 645 1.34 22.79 10.98
C GLY A 645 2.60 23.51 11.51
N SER A 646 2.88 23.40 12.81
CA SER A 646 4.14 23.91 13.40
C SER A 646 5.32 22.99 13.08
N LEU A 647 5.09 21.68 13.06
CA LEU A 647 6.12 20.69 12.69
C LEU A 647 6.52 20.84 11.21
N LEU A 648 5.56 21.11 10.33
CA LEU A 648 5.79 21.38 8.90
C LEU A 648 6.56 22.67 8.61
N SER A 649 6.42 23.69 9.46
CA SER A 649 6.98 25.04 9.21
C SER A 649 8.31 25.31 9.92
N ALA A 650 8.50 24.80 11.14
CA ALA A 650 9.70 25.02 11.94
C ALA A 650 10.46 23.73 12.31
N GLY A 651 9.84 22.56 12.11
CA GLY A 651 10.30 21.30 12.68
C GLY A 651 10.09 21.22 14.19
N LEU A 652 10.68 20.20 14.81
CA LEU A 652 10.85 20.06 16.25
C LEU A 652 12.34 20.04 16.54
N LYS A 653 12.78 20.79 17.55
CA LYS A 653 14.15 20.74 18.08
C LYS A 653 14.10 20.69 19.60
N MET A 654 14.89 19.81 20.20
CA MET A 654 15.06 19.71 21.65
C MET A 654 16.50 19.34 22.00
N ARG A 655 16.92 19.65 23.23
CA ARG A 655 18.24 19.32 23.76
C ARG A 655 18.08 18.47 25.01
N LEU A 656 18.65 17.28 25.00
CA LEU A 656 18.70 16.38 26.14
C LEU A 656 19.91 16.76 27.04
N PRO A 657 19.74 16.77 28.37
CA PRO A 657 20.80 17.18 29.30
C PRO A 657 21.94 16.16 29.35
N ALA A 658 23.06 16.59 29.94
CA ALA A 658 24.22 15.73 30.19
C ALA A 658 23.89 14.59 31.17
N ASN A 659 23.27 14.92 32.31
CA ASN A 659 22.82 13.96 33.31
C ASN A 659 21.41 13.42 33.01
N ARG A 660 21.23 12.84 31.82
CA ARG A 660 20.00 12.14 31.42
C ARG A 660 20.01 10.67 31.87
N PRO A 661 18.84 10.01 31.97
CA PRO A 661 18.77 8.55 31.99
C PRO A 661 19.27 7.96 30.67
N MET A 662 19.67 6.69 30.71
CA MET A 662 20.13 5.89 29.57
C MET A 662 19.08 5.83 28.46
N LEU A 663 17.82 5.53 28.83
CA LEU A 663 16.66 5.55 27.95
C LEU A 663 15.90 6.87 28.11
N THR A 664 15.66 7.55 26.98
CA THR A 664 14.77 8.71 26.87
C THR A 664 13.68 8.44 25.83
N GLU A 665 12.44 8.74 26.14
CA GLU A 665 11.27 8.48 25.31
C GLU A 665 10.58 9.79 24.91
N VAL A 666 10.61 10.12 23.61
CA VAL A 666 9.97 11.31 23.06
C VAL A 666 8.66 10.93 22.38
N LYS A 667 7.53 11.34 22.97
CA LYS A 667 6.17 11.10 22.44
C LYS A 667 5.65 12.32 21.70
N ILE A 668 5.28 12.17 20.42
CA ILE A 668 4.85 13.25 19.54
C ILE A 668 3.45 12.95 18.98
N PRO A 669 2.36 13.34 19.67
CA PRO A 669 1.01 12.93 19.29
C PRO A 669 0.55 13.38 17.90
N ALA A 670 1.13 14.43 17.31
CA ALA A 670 0.80 14.90 15.96
C ALA A 670 1.48 14.11 14.82
N LEU A 671 2.31 13.11 15.14
CA LEU A 671 2.81 12.15 14.18
C LEU A 671 1.86 10.95 14.11
N HIS A 672 0.92 10.97 13.17
CA HIS A 672 0.00 9.86 12.92
C HIS A 672 -0.31 9.60 11.44
N SER A 673 -0.05 10.55 10.53
CA SER A 673 -0.35 10.35 9.10
C SER A 673 0.71 9.49 8.42
N SER A 674 0.29 8.51 7.63
CA SER A 674 1.17 7.68 6.77
C SER A 674 1.51 8.33 5.42
N LEU A 675 1.15 9.61 5.22
CA LEU A 675 1.39 10.37 3.98
C LEU A 675 2.61 11.30 4.06
N LEU A 676 3.31 11.31 5.20
CA LEU A 676 4.42 12.20 5.48
C LEU A 676 5.62 11.39 5.99
N ASP A 677 6.75 11.57 5.31
CA ASP A 677 8.06 11.14 5.79
C ASP A 677 8.72 12.25 6.60
N TYR A 678 9.54 11.87 7.56
CA TYR A 678 10.27 12.79 8.41
C TYR A 678 11.76 12.43 8.46
N ARG A 679 12.60 13.44 8.65
CA ARG A 679 14.04 13.31 8.81
C ARG A 679 14.39 13.65 10.25
N LEU A 680 14.85 12.67 11.00
CA LEU A 680 15.30 12.78 12.38
C LEU A 680 16.83 12.82 12.39
N LYS A 681 17.40 13.91 12.88
CA LYS A 681 18.85 14.08 13.06
C LYS A 681 19.17 14.25 14.54
N ILE A 682 20.07 13.41 15.02
CA ILE A 682 20.59 13.38 16.39
C ILE A 682 22.04 13.84 16.31
N THR A 683 22.43 14.82 17.11
CA THR A 683 23.80 15.36 17.11
C THR A 683 24.38 15.41 18.52
N HIS A 684 25.51 14.72 18.68
CA HIS A 684 26.22 14.57 19.95
C HIS A 684 27.26 15.68 20.12
N HIS A 685 27.17 16.42 21.23
CA HIS A 685 28.19 17.41 21.62
C HIS A 685 29.12 16.79 22.68
N THR A 686 30.14 16.08 22.22
CA THR A 686 31.25 15.58 23.06
C THR A 686 32.29 16.67 23.30
N GLN A 687 32.80 16.76 24.54
CA GLN A 687 33.99 17.56 24.83
C GLN A 687 35.25 16.73 24.54
N LYS A 688 36.35 17.40 24.16
CA LYS A 688 37.56 16.75 23.60
C LYS A 688 38.28 15.78 24.54
N ASP A 689 38.03 15.84 25.85
CA ASP A 689 38.75 15.10 26.89
C ASP A 689 37.89 14.02 27.59
N GLN A 690 36.75 13.62 27.00
CA GLN A 690 35.81 12.66 27.60
C GLN A 690 36.12 11.20 27.23
N LYS A 691 35.81 10.28 28.15
CA LYS A 691 36.00 8.82 27.98
C LYS A 691 35.18 8.29 26.80
N GLU A 692 35.67 7.21 26.18
CA GLU A 692 34.95 6.54 25.09
C GLU A 692 33.55 6.07 25.49
N GLU A 693 32.62 6.09 24.55
CA GLU A 693 31.24 5.64 24.72
C GLU A 693 31.19 4.11 24.88
N ILE A 694 30.35 3.63 25.80
CA ILE A 694 30.15 2.20 26.07
C ILE A 694 29.42 1.51 24.92
N PHE A 695 28.41 2.18 24.35
CA PHE A 695 27.63 1.72 23.21
C PHE A 695 27.22 2.93 22.35
N ALA A 696 26.96 2.70 21.06
CA ALA A 696 26.57 3.77 20.13
C ALA A 696 25.06 4.06 20.21
N PRO A 697 24.58 5.28 19.88
CA PRO A 697 23.17 5.64 20.00
C PRO A 697 22.23 4.65 19.30
N LEU A 698 21.27 4.10 20.04
CA LEU A 698 20.24 3.18 19.54
C LEU A 698 18.89 3.90 19.59
N LEU A 699 18.16 3.89 18.48
CA LEU A 699 16.83 4.48 18.36
C LEU A 699 15.80 3.40 18.00
N ARG A 700 14.66 3.41 18.70
CA ARG A 700 13.42 2.73 18.29
C ARG A 700 12.35 3.77 17.98
N GLN A 701 11.88 3.79 16.74
CA GLN A 701 10.59 4.37 16.39
C GLN A 701 9.51 3.32 16.73
N SER A 702 8.43 3.70 17.42
CA SER A 702 7.29 2.81 17.61
C SER A 702 5.91 3.49 17.63
N ILE A 703 4.91 2.76 17.11
CA ILE A 703 3.49 3.14 17.03
C ILE A 703 2.67 2.09 17.78
N ALA A 704 1.74 2.53 18.63
CA ALA A 704 1.00 1.64 19.53
C ALA A 704 0.03 0.69 18.79
N ASP A 705 -0.75 1.19 17.85
CA ASP A 705 -1.60 0.42 16.92
C ASP A 705 -1.20 0.81 15.49
N PRO A 706 -0.74 -0.10 14.61
CA PRO A 706 -0.82 -1.57 14.68
C PRO A 706 0.51 -2.23 15.07
N HIS A 707 1.00 -1.97 16.30
CA HIS A 707 2.27 -2.47 16.84
C HIS A 707 3.45 -2.41 15.85
N GLU A 708 3.72 -1.23 15.30
CA GLU A 708 4.95 -1.02 14.51
C GLU A 708 6.12 -0.70 15.44
N SER A 709 7.25 -1.38 15.26
CA SER A 709 8.56 -0.95 15.75
C SER A 709 9.61 -1.01 14.63
N LYS A 710 10.50 -0.01 14.61
CA LYS A 710 11.66 0.07 13.72
C LYS A 710 12.87 0.49 14.55
N PHE A 711 13.95 -0.28 14.47
CA PHE A 711 15.18 -0.02 15.19
C PHE A 711 16.26 0.52 14.24
N PHE A 712 17.04 1.47 14.73
CA PHE A 712 18.17 2.09 14.03
C PHE A 712 19.37 2.09 14.99
N VAL A 713 20.50 1.57 14.51
CA VAL A 713 21.76 1.45 15.26
C VAL A 713 22.74 2.54 14.83
N ASN A 714 23.66 2.94 15.73
CA ASN A 714 24.74 3.90 15.45
C ASN A 714 24.22 5.23 14.84
N VAL A 715 23.29 5.88 15.55
CA VAL A 715 22.37 6.85 14.94
C VAL A 715 22.86 8.31 14.93
N ASP A 716 23.15 8.82 13.73
CA ASP A 716 23.30 10.26 13.43
C ASP A 716 22.08 10.86 12.70
N GLU A 717 21.62 10.23 11.60
CA GLU A 717 20.51 10.72 10.76
C GLU A 717 19.65 9.56 10.26
N VAL A 718 18.33 9.67 10.44
CA VAL A 718 17.34 8.61 10.19
C VAL A 718 16.15 9.18 9.41
N ASN A 719 15.71 8.44 8.39
CA ASN A 719 14.44 8.69 7.73
C ASN A 719 13.34 7.85 8.38
N VAL A 720 12.29 8.54 8.82
CA VAL A 720 11.16 8.07 9.62
C VAL A 720 9.94 8.02 8.69
N ASN A 721 9.49 6.82 8.37
CA ASN A 721 8.26 6.56 7.62
C ASN A 721 7.26 5.79 8.49
N LEU A 722 5.96 6.09 8.37
CA LEU A 722 4.94 5.72 9.34
C LEU A 722 3.83 4.84 8.73
N HIS A 723 3.46 3.76 9.40
CA HIS A 723 2.26 2.96 9.08
C HIS A 723 1.10 3.21 10.08
N GLY A 724 0.78 4.49 10.26
CA GLY A 724 -0.32 4.95 11.12
C GLY A 724 -1.64 5.12 10.37
N MET A 725 -2.29 6.28 10.54
CA MET A 725 -3.55 6.61 9.85
C MET A 725 -3.30 6.84 8.36
N ALA A 726 -3.77 5.88 7.56
CA ALA A 726 -3.74 5.92 6.10
C ALA A 726 -5.10 6.30 5.48
N PRO A 727 -5.11 6.81 4.24
CA PRO A 727 -6.34 7.01 3.46
C PRO A 727 -7.21 5.76 3.41
N PHE A 728 -8.53 5.95 3.40
CA PHE A 728 -9.55 4.90 3.24
C PHE A 728 -9.60 3.84 4.35
N MET A 729 -8.74 3.90 5.36
CA MET A 729 -8.77 2.96 6.48
C MET A 729 -9.99 3.19 7.39
N PRO A 730 -10.69 2.12 7.83
CA PRO A 730 -11.73 2.21 8.86
C PRO A 730 -11.14 2.59 10.24
N SER A 731 -11.96 3.16 11.11
CA SER A 731 -11.57 3.45 12.50
C SER A 731 -11.30 2.17 13.31
N PRO A 732 -10.33 2.18 14.25
CA PRO A 732 -10.06 1.04 15.14
C PRO A 732 -11.17 0.88 16.21
N LEU A 733 -11.28 -0.32 16.79
CA LEU A 733 -12.31 -0.69 17.78
C LEU A 733 -12.15 0.03 19.15
N ARG A 734 -11.04 0.73 19.40
CA ARG A 734 -10.79 1.50 20.63
C ARG A 734 -10.35 2.92 20.30
N GLU A 735 -11.09 3.94 20.73
CA GLU A 735 -10.69 5.36 20.56
C GLU A 735 -9.32 5.70 21.17
N GLN A 736 -8.91 4.95 22.20
CA GLN A 736 -7.61 5.10 22.87
C GLN A 736 -6.43 4.81 21.94
N ALA A 737 -6.60 3.94 20.94
CA ALA A 737 -5.57 3.65 19.93
C ALA A 737 -5.31 4.87 19.02
N ALA A 738 -6.38 5.55 18.59
CA ALA A 738 -6.31 6.74 17.74
C ALA A 738 -5.65 7.97 18.41
N SER A 739 -5.36 7.91 19.71
CA SER A 739 -4.68 8.98 20.47
C SER A 739 -3.15 8.80 20.57
N GLY A 740 -2.61 7.67 20.10
CA GLY A 740 -1.22 7.27 20.25
C GLY A 740 -0.33 7.55 19.04
N GLY A 741 -0.03 8.84 18.78
CA GLY A 741 0.99 9.22 17.79
C GLY A 741 2.41 8.72 18.16
N VAL A 742 3.34 8.80 17.20
CA VAL A 742 4.67 8.16 17.26
C VAL A 742 5.44 8.46 18.55
N SER A 743 6.09 7.42 19.05
CA SER A 743 7.08 7.48 20.13
C SER A 743 8.48 7.12 19.61
N PHE A 744 9.48 7.87 20.07
CA PHE A 744 10.89 7.61 19.81
C PHE A 744 11.58 7.26 21.13
N GLN A 745 12.01 6.02 21.27
CA GLN A 745 12.80 5.55 22.41
C GLN A 745 14.27 5.56 22.01
N LEU A 746 15.06 6.39 22.69
CA LEU A 746 16.46 6.67 22.39
C LEU A 746 17.31 6.21 23.59
N TRP A 747 18.12 5.17 23.38
CA TRP A 747 19.16 4.74 24.31
C TRP A 747 20.48 5.40 23.92
N THR A 748 21.14 6.06 24.88
CA THR A 748 22.46 6.67 24.70
C THR A 748 23.32 6.43 25.94
N ASP A 749 24.64 6.31 25.77
CA ASP A 749 25.56 6.21 26.92
C ASP A 749 25.50 7.49 27.77
N PRO A 750 25.04 7.40 29.03
CA PRO A 750 24.93 8.55 29.92
C PRO A 750 26.19 8.76 30.78
N SER A 751 27.26 7.97 30.55
CA SER A 751 28.53 8.04 31.29
C SER A 751 29.52 9.09 30.75
N THR A 752 29.29 9.61 29.55
CA THR A 752 30.17 10.59 28.90
C THR A 752 29.96 12.03 29.38
N GLY A 753 28.77 12.37 29.87
CA GLY A 753 28.40 13.75 30.22
C GLY A 753 28.22 14.69 29.00
N SER A 754 28.14 14.13 27.79
CA SER A 754 27.80 14.86 26.55
C SER A 754 26.33 15.31 26.56
N THR A 755 25.99 16.40 25.85
CA THR A 755 24.57 16.74 25.57
C THR A 755 24.17 16.30 24.17
N VAL A 756 22.93 15.86 23.99
CA VAL A 756 22.41 15.37 22.70
C VAL A 756 21.30 16.30 22.21
N ASP A 757 21.52 16.91 21.04
CA ASP A 757 20.48 17.68 20.35
C ASP A 757 19.70 16.74 19.42
N VAL A 758 18.37 16.77 19.50
CA VAL A 758 17.45 15.96 18.69
C VAL A 758 16.59 16.90 17.85
N SER A 759 16.62 16.71 16.53
CA SER A 759 15.89 17.55 15.58
C SER A 759 15.12 16.73 14.54
N LEU A 760 13.84 17.05 14.38
CA LEU A 760 12.92 16.38 13.45
C LEU A 760 12.36 17.40 12.46
N GLN A 761 12.46 17.10 11.16
CA GLN A 761 11.93 17.90 10.07
C GLN A 761 11.08 17.04 9.13
N VAL A 762 10.18 17.64 8.36
CA VAL A 762 9.36 16.90 7.38
C VAL A 762 10.13 16.76 6.08
N ASP A 763 10.31 15.53 5.59
CA ASP A 763 10.92 15.30 4.28
C ASP A 763 9.85 15.37 3.19
N VAL A 764 9.62 16.58 2.69
CA VAL A 764 8.64 16.85 1.63
C VAL A 764 9.00 16.11 0.32
N ALA A 765 10.28 15.76 0.11
CA ALA A 765 10.68 14.99 -1.06
C ALA A 765 10.30 13.51 -0.90
N GLY A 766 10.63 12.88 0.24
CA GLY A 766 10.22 11.50 0.55
C GLY A 766 8.70 11.31 0.57
N SER A 767 7.99 12.23 1.22
CA SER A 767 6.52 12.23 1.36
C SER A 767 5.76 12.11 0.03
N LEU A 768 6.33 12.60 -1.09
CA LEU A 768 5.72 12.47 -2.42
C LEU A 768 5.67 11.02 -2.94
N GLY A 769 6.62 10.16 -2.52
CA GLY A 769 6.68 8.75 -2.90
C GLY A 769 5.62 7.90 -2.21
N GLU A 770 5.34 8.18 -0.93
CA GLU A 770 4.31 7.49 -0.14
C GLU A 770 2.87 7.69 -0.68
N LEU A 771 2.65 8.69 -1.54
CA LEU A 771 1.39 8.91 -2.25
C LEU A 771 1.08 7.80 -3.28
N VAL A 772 2.09 7.21 -3.92
CA VAL A 772 1.91 6.32 -5.09
C VAL A 772 1.11 5.07 -4.72
N MET A 773 1.47 4.43 -3.61
CA MET A 773 0.81 3.19 -3.16
C MET A 773 -0.62 3.42 -2.68
N ARG A 774 -0.87 4.54 -1.98
CA ARG A 774 -2.15 4.83 -1.30
C ARG A 774 -3.19 5.50 -2.20
N TYR A 775 -2.75 6.17 -3.27
CA TYR A 775 -3.65 6.86 -4.20
C TYR A 775 -3.64 6.28 -5.63
N ARG A 776 -3.19 5.04 -5.82
CA ARG A 776 -3.09 4.42 -7.16
C ARG A 776 -4.39 4.42 -7.99
N THR A 777 -5.56 4.30 -7.36
CA THR A 777 -6.87 4.37 -8.05
C THR A 777 -7.28 5.79 -8.47
N VAL A 778 -6.71 6.85 -7.87
CA VAL A 778 -6.94 8.25 -8.28
C VAL A 778 -6.51 8.47 -9.73
N PHE A 779 -5.42 7.82 -10.17
CA PHE A 779 -4.94 7.87 -11.55
C PHE A 779 -5.86 7.19 -12.58
N ALA A 780 -6.90 6.45 -12.14
CA ALA A 780 -7.98 5.99 -13.01
C ALA A 780 -9.22 6.90 -12.90
N ALA A 781 -9.59 7.28 -11.68
CA ALA A 781 -10.83 8.01 -11.40
C ALA A 781 -10.80 9.51 -11.81
N PHE A 782 -9.75 10.24 -11.43
CA PHE A 782 -9.69 11.69 -11.70
C PHE A 782 -9.52 12.06 -13.18
N PRO A 783 -8.82 11.26 -14.03
CA PRO A 783 -8.85 11.46 -15.47
C PRO A 783 -10.24 11.31 -16.11
N LEU A 784 -11.09 10.40 -15.61
CA LEU A 784 -12.47 10.29 -16.09
C LEU A 784 -13.30 11.53 -15.73
N LEU A 785 -13.08 12.12 -14.55
CA LEU A 785 -13.59 13.44 -14.18
C LEU A 785 -13.20 14.52 -15.21
N VAL A 786 -11.92 14.56 -15.61
CA VAL A 786 -11.44 15.53 -16.62
C VAL A 786 -12.12 15.29 -17.97
N VAL A 787 -12.17 14.04 -18.45
CA VAL A 787 -12.80 13.68 -19.73
C VAL A 787 -14.30 14.01 -19.75
N ALA A 788 -15.03 13.76 -18.66
CA ALA A 788 -16.43 14.11 -18.54
C ALA A 788 -16.66 15.63 -18.64
N LEU A 789 -15.79 16.46 -18.03
CA LEU A 789 -15.86 17.92 -18.16
C LEU A 789 -15.46 18.42 -19.56
N VAL A 790 -14.49 17.77 -20.23
CA VAL A 790 -14.12 18.10 -21.62
C VAL A 790 -15.31 17.83 -22.55
N LEU A 791 -15.88 16.62 -22.49
CA LEU A 791 -17.04 16.24 -23.31
C LEU A 791 -18.24 17.16 -23.04
N ARG A 792 -18.53 17.50 -21.77
CA ARG A 792 -19.56 18.50 -21.40
C ARG A 792 -19.37 19.82 -22.15
N LYS A 793 -18.13 20.30 -22.29
CA LYS A 793 -17.81 21.52 -23.02
C LYS A 793 -17.87 21.34 -24.54
N GLN A 794 -17.52 20.18 -25.08
CA GLN A 794 -17.68 19.88 -26.51
C GLN A 794 -19.15 19.83 -26.92
N PHE A 795 -20.02 19.17 -26.13
CA PHE A 795 -21.46 19.11 -26.40
C PHE A 795 -22.15 20.47 -26.26
N GLN A 796 -21.86 21.26 -25.22
CA GLN A 796 -22.37 22.63 -25.10
C GLN A 796 -22.10 23.48 -26.35
N VAL A 797 -20.86 23.45 -26.85
CA VAL A 797 -20.45 24.20 -28.05
C VAL A 797 -21.05 23.62 -29.34
N TYR A 798 -21.27 22.30 -29.41
CA TYR A 798 -21.94 21.65 -30.54
C TYR A 798 -23.43 22.00 -30.62
N ASP A 799 -24.14 21.97 -29.49
CA ASP A 799 -25.57 22.32 -29.41
C ASP A 799 -25.80 23.81 -29.70
N GLU A 800 -24.87 24.70 -29.32
CA GLU A 800 -24.88 26.12 -29.69
C GLU A 800 -24.54 26.36 -31.18
N THR A 801 -23.37 25.88 -31.63
CA THR A 801 -22.75 26.33 -32.90
C THR A 801 -22.89 25.35 -34.06
N GLY A 802 -23.21 24.09 -33.81
CA GLY A 802 -23.18 23.01 -34.80
C GLY A 802 -21.77 22.58 -35.25
N PHE A 803 -20.72 23.07 -34.60
CA PHE A 803 -19.34 22.65 -34.82
C PHE A 803 -18.81 21.88 -33.61
N PHE A 804 -18.37 20.65 -33.81
CA PHE A 804 -17.84 19.80 -32.75
C PHE A 804 -16.33 20.04 -32.62
N ILE A 805 -15.94 20.85 -31.64
CA ILE A 805 -14.56 21.24 -31.39
C ILE A 805 -13.67 20.03 -31.04
N PRO A 806 -12.37 20.04 -31.39
CA PRO A 806 -11.44 18.98 -30.99
C PRO A 806 -11.29 18.91 -29.47
N PHE A 807 -10.90 17.73 -28.97
CA PHE A 807 -10.74 17.46 -27.53
C PHE A 807 -9.84 18.49 -26.83
N THR A 808 -8.79 18.97 -27.52
CA THR A 808 -7.83 19.99 -27.04
C THR A 808 -8.46 21.37 -26.82
N ASP A 809 -9.32 21.85 -27.72
CA ASP A 809 -10.11 23.09 -27.52
C ASP A 809 -11.18 22.90 -26.42
N GLY A 810 -11.75 21.70 -26.29
CA GLY A 810 -12.66 21.36 -25.20
C GLY A 810 -11.97 21.44 -23.83
N LEU A 811 -10.74 20.94 -23.74
CA LEU A 811 -9.91 20.96 -22.54
C LEU A 811 -9.46 22.37 -22.16
N ASP A 812 -9.02 23.21 -23.11
CA ASP A 812 -8.70 24.62 -22.83
C ASP A 812 -9.93 25.38 -22.25
N ARG A 813 -11.14 25.08 -22.73
CA ARG A 813 -12.39 25.64 -22.16
C ARG A 813 -12.71 25.07 -20.76
N ALA A 814 -12.46 23.79 -20.52
CA ALA A 814 -12.71 23.14 -19.23
C ALA A 814 -11.77 23.66 -18.14
N ILE A 815 -10.46 23.78 -18.43
CA ILE A 815 -9.43 24.29 -17.52
C ILE A 815 -9.71 25.76 -17.14
N ARG A 816 -10.20 26.59 -18.07
CA ARG A 816 -10.52 28.00 -17.80
C ARG A 816 -11.81 28.24 -17.01
N SER A 817 -12.65 27.22 -16.78
CA SER A 817 -14.00 27.45 -16.24
C SER A 817 -14.48 26.38 -15.25
N SER A 818 -14.84 25.19 -15.74
CA SER A 818 -15.51 24.17 -14.92
C SER A 818 -14.58 23.40 -14.00
N LEU A 819 -13.32 23.18 -14.39
CA LEU A 819 -12.38 22.37 -13.60
C LEU A 819 -11.92 23.10 -12.31
N PRO A 820 -11.47 24.38 -12.33
CA PRO A 820 -11.02 25.05 -11.10
C PRO A 820 -12.14 25.19 -10.06
N LEU A 821 -13.35 25.54 -10.51
CA LEU A 821 -14.51 25.67 -9.63
C LEU A 821 -14.86 24.34 -8.95
N LEU A 822 -14.82 23.22 -9.70
CA LEU A 822 -15.08 21.90 -9.12
C LEU A 822 -13.94 21.45 -8.20
N LEU A 823 -12.68 21.68 -8.54
CA LEU A 823 -11.54 21.33 -7.67
C LEU A 823 -11.58 22.12 -6.35
N VAL A 824 -11.98 23.40 -6.36
CA VAL A 824 -12.19 24.19 -5.13
C VAL A 824 -13.35 23.63 -4.31
N ALA A 825 -14.50 23.34 -4.94
CA ALA A 825 -15.65 22.75 -4.24
C ALA A 825 -15.31 21.37 -3.62
N MET A 826 -14.57 20.53 -4.35
CA MET A 826 -14.09 19.24 -3.85
C MET A 826 -13.03 19.37 -2.75
N SER A 827 -12.18 20.41 -2.78
CA SER A 827 -11.23 20.70 -1.69
C SER A 827 -11.97 21.09 -0.41
N LEU A 828 -13.00 21.93 -0.51
CA LEU A 828 -13.85 22.31 0.62
C LEU A 828 -14.64 21.11 1.17
N LEU A 829 -15.13 20.25 0.29
CA LEU A 829 -15.79 18.99 0.68
C LEU A 829 -14.81 18.06 1.41
N ALA A 830 -13.58 17.89 0.92
CA ALA A 830 -12.54 17.09 1.59
C ALA A 830 -12.26 17.60 3.02
N SER A 831 -12.05 18.91 3.19
CA SER A 831 -11.87 19.51 4.51
C SER A 831 -13.09 19.34 5.42
N SER A 832 -14.31 19.44 4.87
CA SER A 832 -15.56 19.25 5.61
C SER A 832 -15.73 17.81 6.08
N LEU A 833 -15.45 16.82 5.22
CA LEU A 833 -15.49 15.39 5.53
C LEU A 833 -14.47 15.01 6.61
N ALA A 834 -13.24 15.51 6.50
CA ALA A 834 -12.18 15.27 7.48
C ALA A 834 -12.50 15.90 8.86
N THR A 835 -13.13 17.08 8.87
CA THR A 835 -13.48 17.79 10.11
C THR A 835 -14.75 17.24 10.77
N SER A 836 -15.65 16.60 10.00
CA SER A 836 -16.90 16.07 10.55
C SER A 836 -16.63 14.86 11.45
N LYS A 837 -17.26 14.81 12.63
CA LYS A 837 -17.23 13.59 13.47
C LYS A 837 -18.21 12.53 12.95
N ALA A 838 -19.42 12.94 12.60
CA ALA A 838 -20.42 12.12 11.91
C ALA A 838 -20.63 12.61 10.47
N LEU A 839 -20.87 11.66 9.55
CA LEU A 839 -21.46 11.95 8.24
C LEU A 839 -22.97 12.20 8.36
N PRO A 840 -23.61 12.79 7.33
CA PRO A 840 -25.05 12.60 7.11
C PRO A 840 -25.33 11.09 6.99
N GLN A 841 -26.48 10.62 7.47
CA GLN A 841 -26.87 9.23 7.29
C GLN A 841 -26.87 8.87 5.80
N SER A 842 -26.14 7.81 5.45
CA SER A 842 -26.19 7.19 4.14
C SER A 842 -27.51 6.45 4.01
N ASP A 843 -28.48 7.04 3.30
CA ASP A 843 -29.66 6.34 2.78
C ASP A 843 -29.24 5.34 1.69
N ASP A 844 -28.53 4.29 2.10
CA ASP A 844 -28.26 3.09 1.29
C ASP A 844 -29.55 2.25 1.28
N PRO A 845 -30.31 2.20 0.17
CA PRO A 845 -31.72 1.80 0.17
C PRO A 845 -31.98 0.31 0.43
N PHE A 846 -30.95 -0.45 0.79
CA PHE A 846 -30.98 -1.88 1.10
C PHE A 846 -30.51 -2.23 2.53
N HIS A 847 -30.14 -1.26 3.36
CA HIS A 847 -29.76 -1.52 4.75
C HIS A 847 -30.97 -1.53 5.69
N TRP A 848 -31.01 -2.50 6.61
CA TRP A 848 -32.10 -2.70 7.55
C TRP A 848 -31.90 -1.90 8.84
N ARG A 849 -32.99 -1.55 9.52
CA ARG A 849 -32.95 -0.71 10.73
C ARG A 849 -32.46 -1.50 11.95
N THR A 850 -31.27 -1.18 12.43
CA THR A 850 -30.77 -1.58 13.76
C THR A 850 -31.28 -0.63 14.86
N ASN A 851 -31.31 -1.10 16.11
CA ASN A 851 -31.94 -0.38 17.23
C ASN A 851 -31.09 0.76 17.80
N SER A 852 -31.74 1.84 18.21
CA SER A 852 -31.14 3.14 18.53
C SER A 852 -30.62 3.28 19.97
N THR A 853 -29.82 2.32 20.45
CA THR A 853 -29.23 2.36 21.82
C THR A 853 -27.71 2.30 21.87
N GLU A 854 -27.04 2.11 20.73
CA GLU A 854 -25.59 2.27 20.58
C GLU A 854 -25.30 3.35 19.54
N THR A 855 -24.18 4.06 19.67
CA THR A 855 -23.70 4.97 18.62
C THR A 855 -22.94 4.15 17.57
N PRO A 856 -23.48 3.94 16.35
CA PRO A 856 -22.83 3.07 15.38
C PRO A 856 -21.51 3.69 14.91
N LEU A 857 -20.41 2.94 15.06
CA LEU A 857 -19.13 3.28 14.45
C LEU A 857 -19.21 3.05 12.95
N ASP A 858 -19.43 4.12 12.18
CA ASP A 858 -19.48 4.06 10.72
C ASP A 858 -18.08 3.80 10.13
N PHE A 859 -17.80 2.53 9.86
CA PHE A 859 -16.56 2.08 9.22
C PHE A 859 -16.44 2.49 7.73
N THR A 860 -17.51 3.01 7.11
CA THR A 860 -17.51 3.49 5.71
C THR A 860 -17.18 4.98 5.57
N LYS A 861 -17.02 5.70 6.69
CA LYS A 861 -16.82 7.15 6.71
C LYS A 861 -15.65 7.64 5.83
N ASN A 862 -14.57 6.85 5.78
CA ASN A 862 -13.35 7.21 5.05
C ASN A 862 -13.37 6.73 3.58
N ASP A 863 -14.49 6.24 3.07
CA ASP A 863 -14.65 5.74 1.68
C ASP A 863 -14.83 6.86 0.66
N LEU A 864 -14.93 8.12 1.11
CA LEU A 864 -15.22 9.28 0.29
C LEU A 864 -13.95 10.06 -0.11
N LEU A 865 -13.91 10.44 -1.39
CA LEU A 865 -13.01 11.43 -1.99
C LEU A 865 -11.53 11.03 -1.95
N LEU A 866 -10.76 11.49 -0.97
CA LEU A 866 -9.38 11.06 -0.72
C LEU A 866 -9.23 10.22 0.56
N GLY A 867 -10.32 9.93 1.28
CA GLY A 867 -10.34 9.08 2.47
C GLY A 867 -9.42 9.53 3.62
N SER A 868 -8.94 10.78 3.60
CA SER A 868 -8.00 11.34 4.57
C SER A 868 -8.74 11.93 5.77
N GLN A 869 -8.37 11.50 6.98
CA GLN A 869 -8.98 12.00 8.22
C GLN A 869 -8.51 13.43 8.61
N ASP A 870 -7.42 13.91 8.02
CA ASP A 870 -6.84 15.23 8.29
C ASP A 870 -7.25 16.28 7.25
N ALA A 871 -7.93 17.34 7.68
CA ALA A 871 -8.30 18.49 6.83
C ALA A 871 -7.08 19.27 6.28
N PHE A 872 -5.87 18.97 6.73
CA PHE A 872 -4.63 19.53 6.20
C PHE A 872 -4.39 19.14 4.72
N PHE A 873 -4.77 17.92 4.30
CA PHE A 873 -4.45 17.40 2.96
C PHE A 873 -5.36 17.89 1.83
N TRP A 874 -6.17 18.94 2.06
CA TRP A 874 -7.06 19.54 1.06
C TRP A 874 -6.37 19.88 -0.28
N PHE A 875 -5.08 20.24 -0.22
CA PHE A 875 -4.27 20.60 -1.38
C PHE A 875 -3.93 19.41 -2.30
N LEU A 876 -4.10 18.17 -1.86
CA LEU A 876 -3.92 16.99 -2.72
C LEU A 876 -4.97 16.93 -3.84
N VAL A 877 -6.20 17.39 -3.58
CA VAL A 877 -7.30 17.41 -4.57
C VAL A 877 -6.92 18.21 -5.83
N PRO A 878 -6.48 19.48 -5.77
CA PRO A 878 -6.04 20.21 -6.95
C PRO A 878 -4.73 19.67 -7.55
N ILE A 879 -3.80 19.10 -6.76
CA ILE A 879 -2.59 18.47 -7.31
C ILE A 879 -2.96 17.26 -8.19
N PHE A 880 -3.77 16.33 -7.68
CA PHE A 880 -4.23 15.17 -8.47
C PHE A 880 -5.09 15.62 -9.67
N GLY A 881 -5.87 16.70 -9.54
CA GLY A 881 -6.57 17.32 -10.66
C GLY A 881 -5.64 17.83 -11.77
N ILE A 882 -4.55 18.52 -11.42
CA ILE A 882 -3.53 19.01 -12.36
C ILE A 882 -2.78 17.84 -13.02
N ILE A 883 -2.35 16.85 -12.24
CA ILE A 883 -1.67 15.65 -12.78
C ILE A 883 -2.60 14.92 -13.77
N SER A 884 -3.87 14.74 -13.41
CA SER A 884 -4.87 14.11 -14.28
C SER A 884 -5.10 14.85 -15.59
N VAL A 885 -5.08 16.20 -15.58
CA VAL A 885 -5.08 17.00 -16.82
C VAL A 885 -3.86 16.69 -17.67
N GLY A 886 -2.66 16.66 -17.10
CA GLY A 886 -1.43 16.35 -17.84
C GLY A 886 -1.43 14.95 -18.44
N VAL A 887 -1.91 13.94 -17.71
CA VAL A 887 -2.05 12.57 -18.21
C VAL A 887 -3.13 12.51 -19.31
N CYS A 888 -4.27 13.19 -19.16
CA CYS A 888 -5.26 13.29 -20.24
C CYS A 888 -4.70 13.96 -21.50
N VAL A 889 -3.84 14.98 -21.38
CA VAL A 889 -3.15 15.61 -22.52
C VAL A 889 -2.20 14.61 -23.19
N LEU A 890 -1.36 13.93 -22.41
CA LEU A 890 -0.40 12.94 -22.92
C LEU A 890 -1.10 11.79 -23.64
N VAL A 891 -2.11 11.16 -23.01
CA VAL A 891 -2.92 10.08 -23.59
C VAL A 891 -3.62 10.56 -24.86
N ASN A 892 -4.22 11.76 -24.86
CA ASN A 892 -4.83 12.33 -26.07
C ASN A 892 -3.82 12.48 -27.22
N TYR A 893 -2.60 12.94 -26.94
CA TYR A 893 -1.58 13.08 -27.99
C TYR A 893 -1.01 11.75 -28.48
N VAL A 894 -0.85 10.75 -27.61
CA VAL A 894 -0.47 9.38 -28.00
C VAL A 894 -1.56 8.75 -28.87
N VAL A 895 -2.83 8.84 -28.47
CA VAL A 895 -3.96 8.33 -29.28
C VAL A 895 -4.08 9.11 -30.60
N LEU A 896 -3.93 10.44 -30.58
CA LEU A 896 -3.94 11.24 -31.81
C LEU A 896 -2.80 10.85 -32.76
N LEU A 897 -1.60 10.57 -32.24
CA LEU A 897 -0.46 10.07 -33.02
C LEU A 897 -0.75 8.70 -33.63
N LEU A 898 -1.22 7.73 -32.83
CA LEU A 898 -1.58 6.40 -33.31
C LEU A 898 -2.68 6.44 -34.37
N VAL A 899 -3.76 7.18 -34.15
CA VAL A 899 -4.84 7.35 -35.13
C VAL A 899 -4.32 8.01 -36.40
N ASN A 900 -3.37 8.96 -36.32
CA ASN A 900 -2.72 9.56 -37.49
C ASN A 900 -1.83 8.56 -38.25
N ILE A 901 -1.04 7.73 -37.57
CA ILE A 901 -0.19 6.70 -38.19
C ILE A 901 -1.06 5.65 -38.89
N PHE A 902 -2.06 5.10 -38.22
CA PHE A 902 -3.00 4.15 -38.83
C PHE A 902 -3.82 4.79 -39.96
N SER A 903 -4.15 6.09 -39.88
CA SER A 903 -4.82 6.84 -40.96
C SER A 903 -3.93 6.98 -42.21
N LEU A 904 -2.61 7.12 -42.04
CA LEU A 904 -1.65 7.13 -43.15
C LEU A 904 -1.49 5.73 -43.76
N ILE A 905 -1.34 4.68 -42.94
CA ILE A 905 -1.24 3.28 -43.40
C ILE A 905 -2.51 2.87 -44.16
N TYR A 906 -3.70 3.13 -43.59
CA TYR A 906 -4.98 2.86 -44.24
C TYR A 906 -5.09 3.56 -45.61
N GLY A 907 -4.69 4.83 -45.66
CA GLY A 907 -4.64 5.61 -46.90
C GLY A 907 -3.64 5.07 -47.94
N ALA A 908 -2.47 4.59 -47.51
CA ALA A 908 -1.45 4.00 -48.39
C ALA A 908 -1.90 2.64 -48.97
N VAL A 909 -2.69 1.87 -48.22
CA VAL A 909 -3.31 0.63 -48.70
C VAL A 909 -4.46 0.91 -49.67
N HIS A 910 -5.37 1.83 -49.33
CA HIS A 910 -6.57 2.09 -50.14
C HIS A 910 -6.34 2.98 -51.36
N SER A 911 -5.33 3.87 -51.38
CA SER A 911 -5.08 4.76 -52.52
C SER A 911 -4.74 4.02 -53.82
N LYS A 912 -4.18 2.81 -53.71
CA LYS A 912 -3.96 1.90 -54.85
C LYS A 912 -5.24 1.35 -55.48
N SER A 913 -6.40 1.48 -54.82
CA SER A 913 -7.67 0.87 -55.25
C SER A 913 -8.69 1.84 -55.87
N GLY A 914 -8.42 3.16 -55.87
CA GLY A 914 -9.31 4.12 -56.52
C GLY A 914 -9.15 5.56 -56.03
N TYR A 915 -8.90 6.48 -56.96
CA TYR A 915 -8.82 7.91 -56.68
C TYR A 915 -10.24 8.52 -56.61
N ILE A 916 -10.65 9.04 -55.46
CA ILE A 916 -11.98 9.64 -55.29
C ILE A 916 -12.07 10.90 -56.15
N ARG A 917 -12.99 10.92 -57.13
CA ARG A 917 -13.15 12.07 -58.03
C ARG A 917 -13.54 13.33 -57.25
N ARG A 918 -12.95 14.45 -57.65
CA ARG A 918 -13.02 15.76 -56.99
C ARG A 918 -14.43 16.41 -57.04
N GLU A 919 -15.37 15.80 -57.74
CA GLU A 919 -16.69 16.34 -58.07
C GLU A 919 -17.79 15.89 -57.10
N ASP A 920 -17.71 14.68 -56.52
CA ASP A 920 -18.76 14.09 -55.67
C ASP A 920 -18.76 14.60 -54.21
N ARG A 921 -18.14 15.75 -53.94
CA ARG A 921 -17.80 16.28 -52.60
C ARG A 921 -19.00 16.71 -51.71
N GLY A 922 -20.23 16.44 -52.12
CA GLY A 922 -21.46 16.83 -51.41
C GLY A 922 -22.09 15.72 -50.56
N ASN A 923 -22.46 14.60 -51.19
CA ASN A 923 -23.52 13.71 -50.69
C ASN A 923 -23.14 12.21 -50.58
N LEU A 924 -21.85 11.85 -50.64
CA LEU A 924 -21.44 10.46 -50.43
C LEU A 924 -21.55 10.06 -48.95
N PRO A 925 -22.08 8.87 -48.62
CA PRO A 925 -22.13 8.38 -47.23
C PRO A 925 -20.71 8.21 -46.69
N ILE A 926 -20.52 8.55 -45.40
CA ILE A 926 -19.21 8.56 -44.73
C ILE A 926 -18.51 7.19 -44.83
N PHE A 927 -19.28 6.11 -44.74
CA PHE A 927 -18.81 4.74 -44.89
C PHE A 927 -19.79 3.93 -45.73
N ASN A 928 -19.27 3.05 -46.60
CA ASN A 928 -20.04 1.92 -47.12
C ASN A 928 -20.40 1.01 -45.92
N SER A 929 -21.65 1.10 -45.46
CA SER A 929 -22.14 0.36 -44.30
C SER A 929 -22.97 -0.87 -44.72
N PRO A 930 -22.87 -2.00 -44.01
CA PRO A 930 -23.71 -3.16 -44.29
C PRO A 930 -25.20 -2.83 -44.08
N THR A 931 -26.08 -3.59 -44.74
CA THR A 931 -27.53 -3.40 -44.67
C THR A 931 -28.04 -3.42 -43.21
N PRO A 932 -29.09 -2.64 -42.88
CA PRO A 932 -29.57 -2.53 -41.49
C PRO A 932 -29.98 -3.90 -40.92
N ARG A 933 -30.58 -4.77 -41.73
CA ARG A 933 -30.90 -6.16 -41.38
C ARG A 933 -29.65 -6.96 -40.97
N ARG A 934 -28.55 -6.87 -41.74
CA ARG A 934 -27.28 -7.55 -41.41
C ARG A 934 -26.62 -6.99 -40.15
N ARG A 935 -26.77 -5.68 -39.89
CA ARG A 935 -26.32 -5.04 -38.63
C ARG A 935 -27.07 -5.58 -37.42
N VAL A 936 -28.40 -5.52 -37.42
CA VAL A 936 -29.25 -6.03 -36.33
C VAL A 936 -28.95 -7.51 -36.06
N ILE A 937 -28.75 -8.32 -37.10
CA ILE A 937 -28.35 -9.74 -36.95
C ILE A 937 -26.99 -9.89 -36.27
N HIS A 938 -25.94 -9.17 -36.71
CA HIS A 938 -24.62 -9.26 -36.08
C HIS A 938 -24.62 -8.79 -34.62
N THR A 939 -25.31 -7.69 -34.31
CA THR A 939 -25.42 -7.18 -32.95
C THR A 939 -26.27 -8.11 -32.06
N ALA A 940 -27.35 -8.69 -32.58
CA ALA A 940 -28.12 -9.72 -31.86
C ALA A 940 -27.30 -10.97 -31.56
N ILE A 941 -26.52 -11.49 -32.53
CA ILE A 941 -25.61 -12.63 -32.32
C ILE A 941 -24.58 -12.30 -31.23
N LEU A 942 -23.99 -11.11 -31.25
CA LEU A 942 -23.01 -10.69 -30.23
C LEU A 942 -23.65 -10.57 -28.83
N LEU A 943 -24.87 -10.04 -28.73
CA LEU A 943 -25.60 -9.94 -27.45
C LEU A 943 -26.02 -11.31 -26.90
N ILE A 944 -26.42 -12.25 -27.76
CA ILE A 944 -26.69 -13.65 -27.40
C ILE A 944 -25.40 -14.32 -26.89
N LEU A 945 -24.28 -14.13 -27.60
CA LEU A 945 -22.98 -14.68 -27.24
C LEU A 945 -22.47 -14.13 -25.89
N VAL A 946 -22.70 -12.85 -25.61
CA VAL A 946 -22.44 -12.23 -24.29
C VAL A 946 -23.39 -12.72 -23.20
N SER A 947 -24.61 -13.11 -23.55
CA SER A 947 -25.58 -13.66 -22.60
C SER A 947 -25.31 -15.13 -22.23
N THR A 948 -24.37 -15.82 -22.88
CA THR A 948 -24.25 -17.29 -22.81
C THR A 948 -22.83 -17.84 -22.67
N ILE A 949 -21.82 -17.20 -23.25
CA ILE A 949 -20.44 -17.77 -23.34
C ILE A 949 -19.36 -16.73 -23.01
N ILE A 950 -19.56 -15.46 -23.38
CA ILE A 950 -18.49 -14.45 -23.37
C ILE A 950 -18.76 -13.35 -22.33
N PRO A 951 -17.80 -12.99 -21.46
CA PRO A 951 -17.95 -11.87 -20.53
C PRO A 951 -18.15 -10.54 -21.26
N TYR A 952 -18.98 -9.63 -20.73
CA TYR A 952 -19.24 -8.34 -21.38
C TYR A 952 -17.95 -7.52 -21.58
N GLN A 953 -16.94 -7.73 -20.73
CA GLN A 953 -15.63 -7.12 -20.76
C GLN A 953 -14.87 -7.42 -22.07
N PHE A 954 -15.01 -8.62 -22.63
CA PHE A 954 -14.46 -8.96 -23.95
C PHE A 954 -15.17 -8.20 -25.06
N ALA A 955 -16.51 -8.14 -25.04
CA ALA A 955 -17.27 -7.35 -25.99
C ALA A 955 -16.96 -5.84 -25.90
N TYR A 956 -16.61 -5.34 -24.70
CA TYR A 956 -16.09 -3.98 -24.52
C TYR A 956 -14.72 -3.77 -25.20
N MET A 957 -13.79 -4.71 -25.01
CA MET A 957 -12.49 -4.67 -25.69
C MET A 957 -12.65 -4.67 -27.22
N VAL A 958 -13.53 -5.53 -27.76
CA VAL A 958 -13.86 -5.56 -29.20
C VAL A 958 -14.49 -4.22 -29.64
N ALA A 959 -15.40 -3.64 -28.86
CA ALA A 959 -15.99 -2.34 -29.14
C ALA A 959 -14.93 -1.22 -29.18
N CYS A 960 -13.93 -1.23 -28.29
CA CYS A 960 -12.79 -0.30 -28.33
C CYS A 960 -11.95 -0.45 -29.60
N ILE A 961 -11.68 -1.68 -30.05
CA ILE A 961 -10.94 -1.95 -31.30
C ILE A 961 -11.73 -1.46 -32.53
N VAL A 962 -13.03 -1.72 -32.57
CA VAL A 962 -13.93 -1.23 -33.63
C VAL A 962 -14.04 0.30 -33.61
N GLN A 963 -14.05 0.94 -32.43
CA GLN A 963 -14.06 2.40 -32.30
C GLN A 963 -12.73 3.04 -32.70
N LEU A 964 -11.59 2.39 -32.43
CA LEU A 964 -10.28 2.81 -32.93
C LEU A 964 -10.26 2.77 -34.47
N ALA A 965 -10.67 1.65 -35.08
CA ALA A 965 -10.78 1.53 -36.54
C ALA A 965 -11.74 2.55 -37.16
N THR A 966 -12.87 2.82 -36.50
CA THR A 966 -13.84 3.84 -36.92
C THR A 966 -13.24 5.25 -36.86
N SER A 967 -12.48 5.57 -35.81
CA SER A 967 -11.78 6.85 -35.64
C SER A 967 -10.67 7.05 -36.69
N VAL A 968 -9.92 6.00 -37.01
CA VAL A 968 -8.89 5.98 -38.07
C VAL A 968 -9.50 6.28 -39.44
N ARG A 969 -10.60 5.61 -39.79
CA ARG A 969 -11.33 5.84 -41.05
C ARG A 969 -11.92 7.27 -41.09
N ALA A 970 -12.56 7.70 -40.00
CA ALA A 970 -13.12 9.04 -39.88
C ALA A 970 -12.07 10.14 -40.09
N GLN A 971 -10.88 10.00 -39.47
CA GLN A 971 -9.79 10.96 -39.63
C GLN A 971 -9.21 10.96 -41.05
N TRP A 972 -9.13 9.79 -41.72
CA TRP A 972 -8.72 9.71 -43.12
C TRP A 972 -9.71 10.46 -44.05
N HIS A 973 -11.01 10.16 -43.94
CA HIS A 973 -12.04 10.86 -44.71
C HIS A 973 -12.06 12.38 -44.43
N ALA A 974 -11.86 12.81 -43.18
CA ALA A 974 -11.79 14.23 -42.82
C ALA A 974 -10.59 14.97 -43.45
N LYS A 975 -9.41 14.32 -43.53
CA LYS A 975 -8.21 14.87 -44.18
C LYS A 975 -8.41 15.06 -45.70
N GLU A 976 -8.99 14.06 -46.36
CA GLU A 976 -9.13 14.00 -47.82
C GLU A 976 -10.23 14.95 -48.34
N THR A 977 -11.42 14.88 -47.73
CA THR A 977 -12.58 15.68 -48.14
C THR A 977 -12.52 17.13 -47.66
N ARG A 978 -11.92 17.36 -46.48
CA ARG A 978 -11.92 18.63 -45.73
C ARG A 978 -13.31 19.25 -45.48
N SER A 979 -14.38 18.46 -45.52
CA SER A 979 -15.74 18.97 -45.28
C SER A 979 -16.04 19.09 -43.77
N THR A 980 -16.86 20.08 -43.40
CA THR A 980 -17.22 20.32 -41.99
C THR A 980 -17.95 19.16 -41.30
N PRO A 981 -18.91 18.42 -41.90
CA PRO A 981 -19.49 17.26 -41.23
C PRO A 981 -18.48 16.12 -41.03
N HIS A 982 -17.55 15.88 -41.96
CA HIS A 982 -16.50 14.85 -41.77
C HIS A 982 -15.53 15.23 -40.64
N ILE A 983 -15.17 16.52 -40.52
CA ILE A 983 -14.34 17.04 -39.41
C ILE A 983 -15.08 16.94 -38.07
N ASN A 984 -16.36 17.34 -38.00
CA ASN A 984 -17.19 17.18 -36.80
C ASN A 984 -17.24 15.71 -36.35
N PHE A 985 -17.52 14.80 -37.27
CA PHE A 985 -17.62 13.37 -36.99
C PHE A 985 -16.27 12.76 -36.54
N GLY A 986 -15.15 13.16 -37.16
CA GLY A 986 -13.81 12.74 -36.74
C GLY A 986 -13.45 13.20 -35.32
N ASN A 987 -13.74 14.46 -34.98
CA ASN A 987 -13.54 15.00 -33.62
C ASN A 987 -14.44 14.28 -32.59
N TYR A 988 -15.68 13.98 -32.95
CA TYR A 988 -16.63 13.24 -32.11
C TYR A 988 -16.16 11.80 -31.85
N ALA A 989 -15.85 11.03 -32.92
CA ALA A 989 -15.39 9.64 -32.80
C ALA A 989 -14.10 9.54 -31.95
N HIS A 990 -13.13 10.43 -32.15
CA HIS A 990 -11.93 10.52 -31.31
C HIS A 990 -12.26 10.82 -29.83
N SER A 991 -13.20 11.72 -29.56
CA SER A 991 -13.55 12.10 -28.18
C SER A 991 -14.29 10.98 -27.44
N ILE A 992 -15.10 10.18 -28.14
CA ILE A 992 -15.70 8.94 -27.58
C ILE A 992 -14.65 7.83 -27.44
N LEU A 993 -13.68 7.72 -28.35
CA LEU A 993 -12.56 6.80 -28.21
C LEU A 993 -11.74 7.09 -26.94
N ILE A 994 -11.44 8.37 -26.66
CA ILE A 994 -10.76 8.76 -25.41
C ILE A 994 -11.57 8.34 -24.18
N LEU A 995 -12.90 8.55 -24.15
CA LEU A 995 -13.75 8.07 -23.06
C LEU A 995 -13.65 6.55 -22.87
N MET A 996 -13.76 5.78 -23.96
CA MET A 996 -13.72 4.32 -23.89
C MET A 996 -12.35 3.78 -23.45
N LEU A 997 -11.25 4.42 -23.87
CA LEU A 997 -9.90 4.05 -23.45
C LEU A 997 -9.63 4.29 -21.96
N TRP A 998 -10.32 5.23 -21.30
CA TRP A 998 -10.21 5.45 -19.86
C TRP A 998 -10.97 4.43 -19.01
N ILE A 999 -11.99 3.77 -19.57
CA ILE A 999 -12.79 2.73 -18.90
C ILE A 999 -12.18 1.34 -19.17
N LEU A 1000 -11.46 1.17 -20.29
CA LEU A 1000 -10.84 -0.08 -20.71
C LEU A 1000 -10.00 -0.79 -19.62
N PRO A 1001 -9.18 -0.13 -18.77
CA PRO A 1001 -8.38 -0.81 -17.75
C PRO A 1001 -9.21 -1.62 -16.74
N ILE A 1002 -10.39 -1.10 -16.36
CA ILE A 1002 -11.34 -1.76 -15.44
C ILE A 1002 -11.77 -3.10 -16.04
N ASN A 1003 -12.16 -3.09 -17.32
CA ASN A 1003 -12.63 -4.27 -18.03
C ASN A 1003 -11.50 -5.26 -18.39
N VAL A 1004 -10.30 -4.77 -18.71
CA VAL A 1004 -9.15 -5.61 -19.09
C VAL A 1004 -8.66 -6.47 -17.93
N LEU A 1005 -8.62 -5.95 -16.70
CA LEU A 1005 -8.13 -6.72 -15.55
C LEU A 1005 -9.03 -7.92 -15.23
N VAL A 1006 -10.35 -7.75 -15.27
CA VAL A 1006 -11.30 -8.87 -15.13
C VAL A 1006 -11.20 -9.85 -16.32
N LEU A 1007 -10.96 -9.34 -17.54
CA LEU A 1007 -10.78 -10.17 -18.72
C LEU A 1007 -9.53 -11.06 -18.65
N LEU A 1008 -8.45 -10.61 -17.99
CA LEU A 1008 -7.25 -11.43 -17.75
C LEU A 1008 -7.54 -12.64 -16.85
N VAL A 1009 -8.38 -12.46 -15.81
CA VAL A 1009 -8.83 -13.58 -14.94
C VAL A 1009 -9.59 -14.62 -15.77
N TRP A 1010 -10.54 -14.18 -16.60
CA TRP A 1010 -11.30 -15.08 -17.48
C TRP A 1010 -10.40 -15.80 -18.50
N ALA A 1011 -9.45 -15.08 -19.12
CA ALA A 1011 -8.53 -15.67 -20.09
C ALA A 1011 -7.59 -16.71 -19.46
N HIS A 1012 -7.10 -16.48 -18.23
CA HIS A 1012 -6.33 -17.45 -17.46
C HIS A 1012 -7.16 -18.72 -17.19
N ASN A 1013 -8.36 -18.55 -16.63
CA ASN A 1013 -9.26 -19.66 -16.29
C ASN A 1013 -9.64 -20.50 -17.52
N LEU A 1014 -9.82 -19.87 -18.68
CA LEU A 1014 -10.13 -20.52 -19.96
C LEU A 1014 -8.96 -21.33 -20.53
N VAL A 1015 -7.72 -20.85 -20.36
CA VAL A 1015 -6.49 -21.59 -20.72
C VAL A 1015 -6.27 -22.79 -19.79
N VAL A 1016 -6.62 -22.63 -18.51
CA VAL A 1016 -6.51 -23.66 -17.48
C VAL A 1016 -7.56 -24.76 -17.70
N HIS A 1017 -8.86 -24.46 -17.59
CA HIS A 1017 -9.94 -25.43 -17.78
C HIS A 1017 -11.17 -24.83 -18.50
N TRP A 1018 -11.18 -24.94 -19.84
CA TRP A 1018 -12.25 -24.49 -20.75
C TRP A 1018 -13.69 -24.88 -20.33
N PHE A 1019 -13.87 -26.01 -19.62
CA PHE A 1019 -15.20 -26.55 -19.27
C PHE A 1019 -15.77 -26.04 -17.94
N MET A 1020 -15.01 -25.31 -17.11
CA MET A 1020 -15.56 -24.74 -15.88
C MET A 1020 -16.52 -23.58 -16.19
N PRO A 1021 -17.79 -23.62 -15.74
CA PRO A 1021 -18.72 -22.52 -15.97
C PRO A 1021 -18.32 -21.32 -15.13
N PHE A 1022 -17.56 -20.39 -15.72
CA PHE A 1022 -17.26 -19.11 -15.10
C PHE A 1022 -18.59 -18.37 -14.87
N SER A 1023 -18.84 -17.92 -13.64
CA SER A 1023 -19.96 -17.05 -13.29
C SER A 1023 -19.72 -15.63 -13.80
N SER A 1024 -19.41 -15.48 -15.09
CA SER A 1024 -19.16 -14.18 -15.71
C SER A 1024 -20.34 -13.27 -15.44
N HIS A 1025 -20.05 -11.97 -15.37
CA HIS A 1025 -21.04 -10.92 -15.54
C HIS A 1025 -21.64 -11.00 -16.97
N HIS A 1026 -22.57 -11.93 -17.22
CA HIS A 1026 -23.31 -12.07 -18.49
C HIS A 1026 -24.41 -10.99 -18.63
N ASN A 1027 -24.21 -9.84 -18.00
CA ASN A 1027 -25.16 -8.74 -17.93
C ASN A 1027 -25.15 -7.93 -19.24
N VAL A 1028 -25.98 -8.37 -20.19
CA VAL A 1028 -26.16 -7.75 -21.51
C VAL A 1028 -26.45 -6.24 -21.42
N LEU A 1029 -27.16 -5.78 -20.38
CA LEU A 1029 -27.46 -4.34 -20.19
C LEU A 1029 -26.22 -3.50 -19.89
N SER A 1030 -25.16 -4.09 -19.31
CA SER A 1030 -23.89 -3.41 -19.00
C SER A 1030 -22.99 -3.17 -20.23
N ILE A 1031 -23.42 -3.58 -21.44
CA ILE A 1031 -22.63 -3.45 -22.67
C ILE A 1031 -23.45 -3.11 -23.93
N MET A 1032 -24.74 -3.50 -23.98
CA MET A 1032 -25.63 -3.21 -25.11
C MET A 1032 -25.62 -1.73 -25.53
N PRO A 1033 -25.68 -0.74 -24.61
CA PRO A 1033 -25.59 0.67 -24.99
C PRO A 1033 -24.30 1.06 -25.71
N PHE A 1034 -23.15 0.56 -25.25
CA PHE A 1034 -21.86 0.80 -25.90
C PHE A 1034 -21.79 0.13 -27.28
N LEU A 1035 -22.31 -1.09 -27.43
CA LEU A 1035 -22.33 -1.79 -28.72
C LEU A 1035 -23.20 -1.04 -29.74
N LEU A 1036 -24.41 -0.62 -29.36
CA LEU A 1036 -25.29 0.19 -30.21
C LEU A 1036 -24.66 1.57 -30.54
N LEU A 1037 -24.00 2.21 -29.57
CA LEU A 1037 -23.30 3.48 -29.79
C LEU A 1037 -22.14 3.34 -30.80
N VAL A 1038 -21.30 2.31 -30.66
CA VAL A 1038 -20.23 2.03 -31.62
C VAL A 1038 -20.80 1.61 -32.98
N GLU A 1039 -21.87 0.81 -33.03
CA GLU A 1039 -22.53 0.44 -34.28
C GLU A 1039 -23.04 1.67 -35.06
N THR A 1040 -23.73 2.61 -34.39
CA THR A 1040 -24.19 3.84 -35.04
C THR A 1040 -23.02 4.66 -35.61
N MET A 1041 -21.91 4.78 -34.87
CA MET A 1041 -20.69 5.43 -35.38
C MET A 1041 -20.05 4.66 -36.54
N THR A 1042 -20.06 3.32 -36.56
CA THR A 1042 -19.53 2.54 -37.70
C THR A 1042 -20.34 2.71 -38.98
N SER A 1043 -21.58 3.19 -38.89
CA SER A 1043 -22.40 3.61 -40.03
C SER A 1043 -22.12 5.04 -40.52
N GLY A 1044 -21.28 5.80 -39.78
CA GLY A 1044 -20.96 7.20 -40.04
C GLY A 1044 -21.94 8.19 -39.42
N ALA A 1045 -22.88 7.73 -38.59
CA ALA A 1045 -23.85 8.59 -37.94
C ALA A 1045 -23.24 9.33 -36.74
N MET A 1046 -23.67 10.59 -36.57
CA MET A 1046 -23.35 11.43 -35.41
C MET A 1046 -24.63 11.72 -34.62
N ILE A 1047 -24.50 11.94 -33.30
CA ILE A 1047 -25.61 12.39 -32.45
C ILE A 1047 -26.17 13.72 -33.00
N PRO A 1048 -27.50 13.85 -33.20
CA PRO A 1048 -28.11 15.10 -33.67
C PRO A 1048 -28.04 16.20 -32.60
N ARG A 1049 -27.96 17.46 -33.03
CA ARG A 1049 -27.96 18.64 -32.14
C ARG A 1049 -29.19 18.69 -31.25
N ILE A 1050 -28.98 19.02 -29.98
CA ILE A 1050 -30.02 19.08 -28.96
C ILE A 1050 -30.32 20.54 -28.62
N ASN A 1051 -31.24 21.15 -29.35
CA ASN A 1051 -31.66 22.53 -29.09
C ASN A 1051 -32.75 22.62 -27.99
N ASN A 1052 -33.29 21.49 -27.55
CA ASN A 1052 -34.36 21.38 -26.54
C ASN A 1052 -33.80 21.15 -25.12
N ARG A 1053 -34.65 21.23 -24.08
CA ARG A 1053 -34.30 21.02 -22.65
C ARG A 1053 -33.45 19.76 -22.35
N LEU A 1054 -33.46 18.76 -23.23
CA LEU A 1054 -32.61 17.56 -23.14
C LEU A 1054 -31.10 17.88 -23.14
N ASN A 1055 -30.66 19.04 -23.64
CA ASN A 1055 -29.25 19.46 -23.54
C ASN A 1055 -28.82 19.77 -22.10
N HIS A 1056 -29.74 20.25 -21.25
CA HIS A 1056 -29.49 20.41 -19.82
C HIS A 1056 -29.33 19.05 -19.15
N ILE A 1057 -30.10 18.03 -19.58
CA ILE A 1057 -29.95 16.65 -19.09
C ILE A 1057 -28.59 16.08 -19.49
N THR A 1058 -28.16 16.24 -20.75
CA THR A 1058 -26.80 15.85 -21.20
C THR A 1058 -25.71 16.54 -20.38
N SER A 1059 -25.85 17.86 -20.15
CA SER A 1059 -24.94 18.66 -19.32
C SER A 1059 -24.94 18.23 -17.84
N MET A 1060 -26.08 17.74 -17.32
CA MET A 1060 -26.23 17.23 -15.97
C MET A 1060 -25.61 15.84 -15.80
N ILE A 1061 -25.84 14.92 -16.74
CA ILE A 1061 -25.24 13.57 -16.71
C ILE A 1061 -23.71 13.67 -16.69
N PHE A 1062 -23.11 14.50 -17.56
CA PHE A 1062 -21.66 14.71 -17.52
C PHE A 1062 -21.17 15.33 -16.20
N PHE A 1063 -21.96 16.21 -15.57
CA PHE A 1063 -21.59 16.78 -14.27
C PHE A 1063 -21.72 15.75 -13.14
N ALA A 1064 -22.75 14.90 -13.17
CA ALA A 1064 -22.91 13.80 -12.23
C ALA A 1064 -21.76 12.79 -12.35
N ILE A 1065 -21.35 12.41 -13.57
CA ILE A 1065 -20.18 11.53 -13.80
C ILE A 1065 -18.89 12.18 -13.31
N ALA A 1066 -18.70 13.49 -13.55
CA ALA A 1066 -17.53 14.23 -13.06
C ALA A 1066 -17.46 14.25 -11.52
N THR A 1067 -18.55 14.61 -10.86
CA THR A 1067 -18.63 14.64 -9.38
C THR A 1067 -18.52 13.23 -8.79
N TYR A 1068 -19.18 12.22 -9.37
CA TYR A 1068 -19.10 10.84 -8.89
C TYR A 1068 -17.67 10.29 -9.00
N SER A 1069 -17.00 10.50 -10.14
CA SER A 1069 -15.60 10.11 -10.34
C SER A 1069 -14.66 10.73 -9.29
N ALA A 1070 -15.00 11.93 -8.80
CA ALA A 1070 -14.23 12.65 -7.78
C ALA A 1070 -14.57 12.25 -6.33
N VAL A 1071 -15.83 11.91 -6.02
CA VAL A 1071 -16.29 11.55 -4.66
C VAL A 1071 -16.18 10.05 -4.37
N TYR A 1072 -16.56 9.20 -5.33
CA TYR A 1072 -16.71 7.76 -5.12
C TYR A 1072 -15.79 6.92 -5.99
N GLY A 1073 -15.35 7.43 -7.14
CA GLY A 1073 -14.58 6.67 -8.14
C GLY A 1073 -13.22 6.12 -7.67
N VAL A 1074 -12.66 6.65 -6.58
CA VAL A 1074 -11.39 6.18 -5.99
C VAL A 1074 -11.59 4.88 -5.19
N THR A 1075 -12.76 4.72 -4.56
CA THR A 1075 -13.11 3.57 -3.71
C THR A 1075 -13.98 2.55 -4.44
N TYR A 1076 -14.95 3.01 -5.24
CA TYR A 1076 -15.92 2.17 -5.97
C TYR A 1076 -15.70 2.27 -7.49
N ALA A 1077 -14.48 1.95 -7.93
CA ALA A 1077 -14.06 2.17 -9.31
C ALA A 1077 -14.86 1.36 -10.35
N TYR A 1078 -15.41 0.20 -9.98
CA TYR A 1078 -16.29 -0.60 -10.83
C TYR A 1078 -17.52 0.18 -11.36
N LEU A 1079 -18.10 1.09 -10.55
CA LEU A 1079 -19.28 1.87 -10.93
C LEU A 1079 -19.01 2.90 -12.04
N LEU A 1080 -17.74 3.22 -12.32
CA LEU A 1080 -17.36 4.13 -13.41
C LEU A 1080 -17.72 3.56 -14.80
N HIS A 1081 -17.63 2.24 -14.99
CA HIS A 1081 -18.08 1.57 -16.22
C HIS A 1081 -19.59 1.71 -16.40
N HIS A 1082 -20.37 1.42 -15.36
CA HIS A 1082 -21.84 1.48 -15.41
C HIS A 1082 -22.34 2.91 -15.66
N LEU A 1083 -21.73 3.92 -15.04
CA LEU A 1083 -22.06 5.34 -15.29
C LEU A 1083 -21.78 5.78 -16.73
N ALA A 1084 -20.67 5.34 -17.31
CA ALA A 1084 -20.37 5.60 -18.71
C ALA A 1084 -21.29 4.81 -19.67
N ASN A 1085 -21.75 3.61 -19.28
CA ASN A 1085 -22.75 2.84 -20.00
C ASN A 1085 -24.15 3.52 -19.97
N ILE A 1086 -24.51 4.16 -18.87
CA ILE A 1086 -25.72 5.02 -18.77
C ILE A 1086 -25.60 6.23 -19.71
N LEU A 1087 -24.42 6.86 -19.81
CA LEU A 1087 -24.17 7.93 -20.79
C LEU A 1087 -24.29 7.41 -22.24
N ALA A 1088 -23.79 6.21 -22.53
CA ALA A 1088 -23.97 5.59 -23.84
C ALA A 1088 -25.45 5.28 -24.14
N ALA A 1089 -26.23 4.84 -23.15
CA ALA A 1089 -27.67 4.61 -23.30
C ALA A 1089 -28.42 5.91 -23.57
N TRP A 1090 -28.05 7.00 -22.90
CA TRP A 1090 -28.58 8.33 -23.16
C TRP A 1090 -28.30 8.80 -24.60
N PHE A 1091 -27.09 8.59 -25.12
CA PHE A 1091 -26.73 8.90 -26.50
C PHE A 1091 -27.51 8.06 -27.54
N VAL A 1092 -27.68 6.76 -27.30
CA VAL A 1092 -28.53 5.90 -28.15
C VAL A 1092 -29.99 6.37 -28.11
N GLY A 1093 -30.50 6.77 -26.94
CA GLY A 1093 -31.82 7.37 -26.80
C GLY A 1093 -32.00 8.65 -27.62
N ILE A 1094 -31.06 9.60 -27.54
CA ILE A 1094 -31.06 10.82 -28.35
C ILE A 1094 -31.05 10.49 -29.85
N TYR A 1095 -30.25 9.52 -30.28
CA TYR A 1095 -30.16 9.10 -31.67
C TYR A 1095 -31.50 8.52 -32.18
N LEU A 1096 -32.16 7.67 -31.40
CA LEU A 1096 -33.47 7.10 -31.75
C LEU A 1096 -34.57 8.17 -31.83
N VAL A 1097 -34.59 9.11 -30.87
CA VAL A 1097 -35.55 10.23 -30.87
C VAL A 1097 -35.33 11.15 -32.07
N GLY A 1098 -34.09 11.59 -32.32
CA GLY A 1098 -33.77 12.52 -33.41
C GLY A 1098 -33.93 11.95 -34.82
N ASN A 1099 -34.07 10.63 -34.96
CA ASN A 1099 -34.26 9.94 -36.24
C ASN A 1099 -35.73 9.47 -36.46
N ASN A 1100 -36.67 9.96 -35.63
CA ASN A 1100 -38.09 9.58 -35.62
C ASN A 1100 -38.30 8.05 -35.65
N PHE A 1101 -37.62 7.35 -34.73
CA PHE A 1101 -37.69 5.90 -34.65
C PHE A 1101 -39.06 5.42 -34.15
N SER A 1102 -39.64 4.43 -34.83
CA SER A 1102 -40.92 3.82 -34.46
C SER A 1102 -40.78 2.29 -34.48
N PRO A 1103 -41.35 1.54 -33.52
CA PRO A 1103 -41.29 0.08 -33.52
C PRO A 1103 -41.94 -0.54 -34.76
N ARG A 1104 -42.94 0.12 -35.36
CA ARG A 1104 -43.53 -0.29 -36.66
C ARG A 1104 -42.56 -0.16 -37.84
N ARG A 1105 -41.51 0.65 -37.71
CA ARG A 1105 -40.45 0.83 -38.73
C ARG A 1105 -39.37 -0.23 -38.58
N LEU A 1106 -39.07 -0.66 -37.35
CA LEU A 1106 -38.14 -1.77 -37.07
C LEU A 1106 -38.65 -3.10 -37.63
N TRP A 1107 -39.94 -3.43 -37.42
CA TRP A 1107 -40.55 -4.64 -37.98
C TRP A 1107 -40.40 -4.72 -39.51
N ARG A 1108 -40.80 -3.69 -40.26
CA ARG A 1108 -40.64 -3.66 -41.73
C ARG A 1108 -39.20 -3.84 -42.22
N ILE A 1109 -38.21 -3.35 -41.45
CA ILE A 1109 -36.78 -3.51 -41.75
C ILE A 1109 -36.28 -4.96 -41.50
N ILE A 1110 -36.96 -5.71 -40.62
CA ILE A 1110 -36.73 -7.14 -40.39
C ILE A 1110 -37.44 -7.97 -41.47
N ASP A 1111 -38.69 -7.64 -41.78
CA ASP A 1111 -39.53 -8.31 -42.78
C ASP A 1111 -38.94 -8.18 -44.21
N GLY A 1112 -38.36 -7.02 -44.54
CA GLY A 1112 -37.50 -6.84 -45.72
C GLY A 1112 -38.04 -5.93 -46.82
N ASP A 1113 -39.11 -5.18 -46.58
CA ASP A 1113 -39.64 -4.20 -47.54
C ASP A 1113 -38.63 -3.08 -47.82
N GLU A 1114 -38.23 -2.91 -49.08
CA GLU A 1114 -37.50 -1.72 -49.52
C GLU A 1114 -38.43 -0.50 -49.51
N LEU A 1115 -38.01 0.57 -48.84
CA LEU A 1115 -38.77 1.82 -48.80
C LEU A 1115 -38.71 2.53 -50.17
N PRO A 1116 -39.86 2.91 -50.77
CA PRO A 1116 -39.88 3.76 -51.95
C PRO A 1116 -39.18 5.10 -51.69
N SER A 1117 -38.40 5.57 -52.66
CA SER A 1117 -37.82 6.91 -52.63
C SER A 1117 -38.90 8.00 -52.74
N GLU A 1118 -38.89 8.99 -51.85
CA GLU A 1118 -39.80 10.14 -51.96
C GLU A 1118 -39.58 10.93 -53.27
N PRO A 1119 -40.66 11.47 -53.88
CA PRO A 1119 -40.61 12.08 -55.21
C PRO A 1119 -39.96 13.49 -55.18
N GLY A 1120 -38.62 13.53 -55.22
CA GLY A 1120 -37.85 14.75 -54.89
C GLY A 1120 -36.77 15.24 -55.88
N SER A 1121 -36.53 14.61 -57.04
CA SER A 1121 -35.69 15.23 -58.10
C SER A 1121 -35.90 14.67 -59.51
N SER A 1122 -36.08 15.56 -60.48
CA SER A 1122 -36.27 15.24 -61.90
C SER A 1122 -34.95 15.08 -62.65
N ARG A 1123 -34.36 13.87 -62.62
CA ARG A 1123 -33.20 13.53 -63.46
C ARG A 1123 -33.62 13.23 -64.91
N HIS A 1124 -33.45 14.22 -65.80
CA HIS A 1124 -33.51 13.99 -67.25
C HIS A 1124 -32.43 13.00 -67.70
N VAL A 1125 -32.84 11.81 -68.15
CA VAL A 1125 -31.95 10.83 -68.76
C VAL A 1125 -31.64 11.24 -70.20
N LYS A 1126 -30.47 11.83 -70.45
CA LYS A 1126 -29.91 11.90 -71.81
C LYS A 1126 -29.36 10.54 -72.19
N LYS A 1127 -30.10 9.78 -72.99
CA LYS A 1127 -29.49 8.77 -73.87
C LYS A 1127 -28.56 9.49 -74.87
N LYS A 1128 -27.44 8.87 -75.17
CA LYS A 1128 -26.65 9.09 -76.39
C LYS A 1128 -26.25 7.71 -76.95
N PRO A 1129 -25.96 7.61 -78.26
CA PRO A 1129 -25.78 6.33 -78.94
C PRO A 1129 -24.51 5.60 -78.50
#